data_AF-A0A7D8YT02-F1
#
_entry.id   AF-A0A7D8YT02-F1
#
_cell.length_a   1.000
_cell.length_b   1.000
_cell.length_c   1.000
_cell.angle_alpha   90.00
_cell.angle_beta   90.00
_cell.angle_gamma   90.00
#
_symmetry.space_group_name_H-M   'P 1'
#
loop_
_entity.id
_entity.type
_entity.pdbx_description
1 polymer ?
#
loop_
_entity_poly.entity_id
_entity_poly.type
_entity_poly.pdbx_seq_one_letter_code
_entity_poly.pdbx_strand_id
1 'polypeptide(L)'
;MADLNSPESFKALYADLVDLSEAKLSNPERLQLQIEAHIPAFTSLLDKRTRNEESRKSLATGIKLQICNIRAGLIWEVVGKLDVDGEQYEINEEFQAASLRLADDLNIDELDAARLFLDSQGDTSGQPAHTAAIVRFHQRRKYLLDCLHKITQTSADVDKEEDVRGVLKAFVEMIIDSESTTRYAQKCVSSMGDIKTWLQSLADKVNGASVLGQSHQPDFLETIQFQQASLVNQHESLGLIMLWLVKLEHAEMTDFDLVLDTLKKADRYDNLLLHYFPVLGAYISRFGGTEGGAKIADAKNLNDRLFAQNQNPWALSYVHAAFRAWWLAEYSGWYVEINDGSIPDNQLEDETTQRSRQFTEALKDGAFDFLLSISADAKPIDWHDPARQGLRQWLQRKTPVILNGSFQFSKVFQTALMEQLEAFIEAFITNLPDVLRKLRTDEDEQRQLNQEHDHDLDLERFLVIISFSFEKRPKAALEGFWDVRDGALMGFVHWASRRASTPLVTAFCEMLQSISEDEECATAAHDFLLDSGPQSSGKMRRTHSLSWNQIFKELTFFSSKIRDRPALPQPQTYRAGKPHSDFAEAEPESSMMLESYLRLITRLCAESTAVRNFLLQHASFHMTELLFQLASSAIGPRLRACAFTTLRSFLSHKSRNVGQFLWTTLDIWVSGGYAPGSSAPKAASSGGATSSASAAGAILKGLTSGFEEPTAFVQLLHALVSPYEDDCGLYDGLPFPEQLGISSRMPGIDPYIDYALGEIFGSRVSELTDIVQQRLLRLSCLDFITTCLDTFNENLVIFASQSNVAVDTAISTSNLENYVLLHPFSRVMEWMFNDKVVTALFAAIHQEANDVCSAEPDSPLVLALLRSIHVVTKVLDLQPTYLDIIKPLIKSHSTYRRSPVPNAAFTAFEDGILSHLNIIPDLGRYCGAGHPDLVIASLKLLEKLSASPRLTSGPTSGLSRGVDRNKALAALDDDAEEISKILLREMDVNIDINRGPTVRNISSSSGSLTSSSLVFGHLRASLL
;
A
#
# COMPACT_ATOMS: atom_id res chain seq x y z
N MET A 1 -4.12 -32.53 -28.25
CA MET A 1 -4.98 -32.23 -27.08
C MET A 1 -4.17 -31.28 -26.21
N ALA A 2 -4.79 -30.27 -25.58
CA ALA A 2 -4.04 -29.39 -24.68
C ALA A 2 -3.50 -30.23 -23.50
N ASP A 3 -2.23 -30.05 -23.15
CA ASP A 3 -1.65 -30.67 -21.97
C ASP A 3 -2.38 -30.15 -20.72
N LEU A 4 -3.20 -31.00 -20.11
CA LEU A 4 -3.98 -30.70 -18.92
C LEU A 4 -3.10 -30.40 -17.69
N ASN A 5 -1.81 -30.70 -17.74
CA ASN A 5 -0.88 -30.41 -16.65
C ASN A 5 -0.04 -29.15 -16.89
N SER A 6 -0.31 -28.40 -17.96
CA SER A 6 0.42 -27.18 -18.30
C SER A 6 0.01 -25.98 -17.41
N PRO A 7 0.93 -25.01 -17.18
CA PRO A 7 0.59 -23.78 -16.45
C PRO A 7 -0.50 -22.96 -17.15
N GLU A 8 -0.61 -23.01 -18.48
CA GLU A 8 -1.68 -22.33 -19.21
C GLU A 8 -3.06 -22.90 -18.89
N SER A 9 -3.17 -24.22 -18.73
CA SER A 9 -4.43 -24.88 -18.34
C SER A 9 -4.88 -24.45 -16.94
N PHE A 10 -3.97 -24.47 -15.95
CA PHE A 10 -4.29 -24.00 -14.60
C PHE A 10 -4.58 -22.49 -14.56
N LYS A 11 -3.89 -21.69 -15.37
CA LYS A 11 -4.17 -20.25 -15.47
C LYS A 11 -5.56 -19.98 -16.02
N ALA A 12 -6.00 -20.72 -17.04
CA ALA A 12 -7.35 -20.63 -17.59
C ALA A 12 -8.41 -21.05 -16.55
N LEU A 13 -8.17 -22.16 -15.83
CA LEU A 13 -9.04 -22.62 -14.76
C LEU A 13 -9.17 -21.57 -13.64
N TYR A 14 -8.05 -20.97 -13.23
CA TYR A 14 -8.06 -19.93 -12.20
C TYR A 14 -8.89 -18.71 -12.63
N ALA A 15 -8.75 -18.26 -13.88
CA ALA A 15 -9.57 -17.16 -14.41
C ALA A 15 -11.07 -17.49 -14.36
N ASP A 16 -11.45 -18.70 -14.77
CA ASP A 16 -12.84 -19.16 -14.72
C ASP A 16 -13.38 -19.26 -13.27
N LEU A 17 -12.55 -19.65 -12.30
CA LEU A 17 -12.88 -19.66 -10.87
C LEU A 17 -13.06 -18.26 -10.28
N VAL A 18 -12.26 -17.29 -10.74
CA VAL A 18 -12.42 -15.87 -10.36
C VAL A 18 -13.74 -15.34 -10.90
N ASP A 19 -14.03 -15.57 -12.18
CA ASP A 19 -15.28 -15.14 -12.82
C ASP A 19 -16.51 -15.79 -12.17
N LEU A 20 -16.42 -17.05 -11.74
CA LEU A 20 -17.46 -17.71 -10.96
C LEU A 20 -17.71 -16.97 -9.63
N SER A 21 -16.64 -16.64 -8.90
CA SER A 21 -16.76 -15.97 -7.61
C SER A 21 -17.32 -14.55 -7.69
N GLU A 22 -17.17 -13.90 -8.85
CA GLU A 22 -17.71 -12.58 -9.16
C GLU A 22 -19.09 -12.63 -9.85
N ALA A 23 -19.69 -13.81 -9.99
CA ALA A 23 -20.96 -14.04 -10.70
C ALA A 23 -20.95 -13.55 -12.16
N LYS A 24 -19.78 -13.58 -12.81
CA LYS A 24 -19.57 -13.15 -14.22
C LYS A 24 -19.47 -14.31 -15.21
N LEU A 25 -19.41 -15.55 -14.72
CA LEU A 25 -19.19 -16.72 -15.57
C LEU A 25 -20.45 -17.06 -16.40
N SER A 26 -20.29 -17.11 -17.72
CA SER A 26 -21.39 -17.40 -18.65
C SER A 26 -21.75 -18.89 -18.79
N ASN A 27 -20.84 -19.81 -18.43
CA ASN A 27 -21.05 -21.26 -18.57
C ASN A 27 -20.43 -22.05 -17.41
N PRO A 28 -21.19 -22.36 -16.35
CA PRO A 28 -20.69 -23.09 -15.17
C PRO A 28 -20.44 -24.58 -15.43
N GLU A 29 -21.16 -25.21 -16.38
CA GLU A 29 -20.97 -26.64 -16.70
C GLU A 29 -19.59 -26.92 -17.29
N ARG A 30 -19.06 -25.98 -18.10
CA ARG A 30 -17.69 -26.07 -18.63
C ARG A 30 -16.65 -26.11 -17.50
N LEU A 31 -16.83 -25.25 -16.50
CA LEU A 31 -15.91 -25.16 -15.36
C LEU A 31 -15.94 -26.44 -14.52
N GLN A 32 -17.12 -27.02 -14.33
CA GLN A 32 -17.26 -28.30 -13.62
C GLN A 32 -16.40 -29.40 -14.26
N LEU A 33 -16.52 -29.58 -15.58
CA LEU A 33 -15.73 -30.58 -16.32
C LEU A 33 -14.23 -30.29 -16.26
N GLN A 34 -13.83 -29.02 -16.26
CA GLN A 34 -12.43 -28.64 -16.11
C GLN A 34 -11.90 -28.98 -14.71
N ILE A 35 -12.64 -28.67 -13.64
CA ILE A 35 -12.23 -29.02 -12.27
C ILE A 35 -12.09 -30.55 -12.16
N GLU A 36 -13.05 -31.32 -12.65
CA GLU A 36 -13.02 -32.79 -12.67
C GLU A 36 -11.76 -33.34 -13.36
N ALA A 37 -11.38 -32.78 -14.50
CA ALA A 37 -10.17 -33.16 -15.23
C ALA A 37 -8.87 -32.89 -14.45
N HIS A 38 -8.87 -31.90 -13.56
CA HIS A 38 -7.70 -31.49 -12.76
C HIS A 38 -7.63 -32.13 -11.36
N ILE A 39 -8.65 -32.88 -10.92
CA ILE A 39 -8.67 -33.57 -9.61
C ILE A 39 -7.38 -34.38 -9.33
N PRO A 40 -6.84 -35.20 -10.27
CA PRO A 40 -5.62 -35.96 -10.00
C PRO A 40 -4.41 -35.08 -9.65
N ALA A 41 -4.30 -33.91 -10.31
CA ALA A 41 -3.23 -32.96 -10.03
C ALA A 41 -3.42 -32.32 -8.65
N PHE A 42 -4.65 -31.95 -8.29
CA PHE A 42 -4.99 -31.43 -6.96
C PHE A 42 -4.70 -32.42 -5.84
N THR A 43 -5.07 -33.70 -6.01
CA THR A 43 -4.73 -34.78 -5.08
C THR A 43 -3.22 -34.93 -4.91
N SER A 44 -2.44 -34.82 -5.98
CA SER A 44 -0.97 -34.86 -5.92
C SER A 44 -0.35 -33.61 -5.27
N LEU A 45 -1.08 -32.49 -5.20
CA LEU A 45 -0.66 -31.20 -4.65
C LEU A 45 0.67 -30.70 -5.26
N LEU A 46 1.78 -30.86 -4.55
CA LEU A 46 3.14 -30.44 -4.95
C LEU A 46 4.12 -31.62 -5.01
N ASP A 47 3.62 -32.85 -4.99
CA ASP A 47 4.45 -34.05 -5.08
C ASP A 47 5.28 -34.00 -6.36
N LYS A 48 6.58 -34.22 -6.20
CA LYS A 48 7.53 -34.31 -7.32
C LYS A 48 8.25 -35.65 -7.26
N ARG A 49 8.49 -36.25 -8.43
CA ARG A 49 9.39 -37.41 -8.52
C ARG A 49 10.80 -36.94 -8.20
N THR A 50 11.42 -37.57 -7.20
CA THR A 50 12.80 -37.25 -6.84
C THR A 50 13.75 -37.82 -7.88
N ARG A 51 14.98 -37.30 -7.88
CA ARG A 51 16.05 -37.74 -8.79
C ARG A 51 16.21 -39.25 -8.77
N ASN A 52 16.36 -39.84 -9.95
CA ASN A 52 16.43 -41.28 -10.12
C ASN A 52 17.61 -41.66 -11.02
N GLU A 53 18.49 -42.51 -10.49
CA GLU A 53 19.68 -42.97 -11.20
C GLU A 53 19.34 -43.79 -12.45
N GLU A 54 18.17 -44.44 -12.49
CA GLU A 54 17.67 -45.12 -13.69
C GLU A 54 17.25 -44.13 -14.78
N SER A 55 16.52 -43.08 -14.41
CA SER A 55 16.13 -41.98 -15.31
C SER A 55 17.37 -41.25 -15.84
N ARG A 56 18.35 -40.96 -14.98
CA ARG A 56 19.65 -40.38 -15.35
C ARG A 56 20.40 -41.26 -16.36
N LYS A 57 20.43 -42.58 -16.14
CA LYS A 57 21.04 -43.53 -17.07
C LYS A 57 20.26 -43.64 -18.37
N SER A 58 18.93 -43.59 -18.35
CA SER A 58 18.11 -43.61 -19.57
C SER A 58 18.41 -42.39 -20.46
N LEU A 59 18.57 -41.21 -19.86
CA LEU A 59 18.98 -39.99 -20.54
C LEU A 59 20.42 -40.08 -21.08
N ALA A 60 21.31 -40.81 -20.39
CA ALA A 60 22.72 -40.98 -20.77
C ALA A 60 23.02 -42.16 -21.71
N THR A 61 22.18 -43.19 -21.74
CA THR A 61 22.42 -44.44 -22.53
C THR A 61 22.14 -44.28 -24.02
N GLY A 62 21.83 -43.07 -24.49
CA GLY A 62 21.93 -42.67 -25.90
C GLY A 62 23.35 -42.68 -26.47
N ILE A 63 24.38 -42.78 -25.62
CA ILE A 63 25.78 -42.84 -26.04
C ILE A 63 26.25 -44.31 -25.96
N LYS A 64 25.87 -45.11 -26.95
CA LYS A 64 26.57 -46.39 -27.22
C LYS A 64 27.65 -46.15 -28.28
N LEU A 65 28.90 -46.13 -27.84
CA LEU A 65 30.08 -46.17 -28.69
C LEU A 65 30.12 -47.52 -29.44
N GLN A 66 29.56 -47.57 -30.64
CA GLN A 66 29.77 -48.71 -31.53
C GLN A 66 31.04 -48.46 -32.34
N ILE A 67 32.16 -49.04 -31.90
CA ILE A 67 33.39 -49.08 -32.69
C ILE A 67 33.16 -50.03 -33.87
N CYS A 68 32.74 -49.48 -35.02
CA CYS A 68 32.82 -50.18 -36.29
C CYS A 68 34.25 -50.08 -36.82
N ASN A 69 34.95 -51.22 -36.88
CA ASN A 69 36.34 -51.26 -37.31
C ASN A 69 36.45 -51.24 -38.86
N ILE A 70 37.22 -50.26 -39.34
CA ILE A 70 38.02 -50.17 -40.58
C ILE A 70 37.31 -49.78 -41.90
N ARG A 71 37.78 -48.61 -42.36
CA ARG A 71 37.80 -48.00 -43.71
C ARG A 71 36.65 -47.04 -44.07
N ALA A 72 37.05 -45.76 -44.04
CA ALA A 72 36.42 -44.56 -44.59
C ALA A 72 35.37 -43.87 -43.69
N GLY A 73 35.83 -42.81 -43.01
CA GLY A 73 34.99 -41.77 -42.41
C GLY A 73 34.47 -42.10 -41.01
N LEU A 74 35.01 -41.41 -39.99
CA LEU A 74 34.31 -41.32 -38.70
C LEU A 74 33.02 -40.52 -38.93
N ILE A 75 31.87 -41.18 -38.88
CA ILE A 75 30.57 -40.55 -38.73
C ILE A 75 30.17 -40.79 -37.27
N TRP A 76 30.14 -39.71 -36.49
CA TRP A 76 29.57 -39.66 -35.15
C TRP A 76 28.05 -39.55 -35.30
N GLU A 77 27.33 -40.62 -34.94
CA GLU A 77 25.87 -40.59 -34.81
C GLU A 77 25.57 -40.74 -33.32
N VAL A 78 25.15 -39.64 -32.70
CA VAL A 78 24.71 -39.58 -31.29
C VAL A 78 23.21 -39.82 -31.31
N VAL A 79 22.72 -40.92 -30.72
CA VAL A 79 21.27 -41.23 -30.73
C VAL A 79 20.80 -41.56 -29.31
N GLY A 80 20.51 -40.52 -28.52
CA GLY A 80 19.59 -40.63 -27.39
C GLY A 80 18.16 -40.43 -27.87
N LYS A 81 17.22 -41.30 -27.44
CA LYS A 81 15.79 -41.15 -27.75
C LYS A 81 15.01 -40.84 -26.47
N LEU A 82 14.25 -39.74 -26.47
CA LEU A 82 13.29 -39.39 -25.43
C LEU A 82 11.88 -39.73 -25.93
N ASP A 83 11.06 -40.38 -25.09
CA ASP A 83 9.64 -40.62 -25.38
C ASP A 83 8.78 -39.70 -24.49
N VAL A 84 8.06 -38.78 -25.12
CA VAL A 84 7.13 -37.84 -24.47
C VAL A 84 5.77 -38.02 -25.11
N ASP A 85 4.78 -38.47 -24.33
CA ASP A 85 3.39 -38.67 -24.76
C ASP A 85 3.19 -39.48 -26.06
N GLY A 86 4.10 -40.42 -26.33
CA GLY A 86 4.09 -41.29 -27.50
C GLY A 86 4.82 -40.73 -28.72
N GLU A 87 5.45 -39.56 -28.61
CA GLU A 87 6.35 -38.98 -29.61
C GLU A 87 7.81 -39.19 -29.23
N GLN A 88 8.62 -39.66 -30.20
CA GLN A 88 10.05 -39.91 -30.01
C GLN A 88 10.90 -38.74 -30.50
N TYR A 89 11.72 -38.19 -29.60
CA TYR A 89 12.63 -37.09 -29.85
C TYR A 89 14.10 -37.56 -29.81
N GLU A 90 14.95 -36.96 -30.64
CA GLU A 90 16.40 -37.20 -30.62
C GLU A 90 17.10 -36.18 -29.71
N ILE A 91 17.94 -36.67 -28.79
CA ILE A 91 18.60 -35.86 -27.76
C ILE A 91 20.05 -35.57 -28.16
N ASN A 92 20.43 -34.28 -28.17
CA ASN A 92 21.83 -33.85 -28.33
C ASN A 92 22.55 -33.67 -26.98
N GLU A 93 23.88 -33.57 -26.99
CA GLU A 93 24.69 -33.45 -25.76
C GLU A 93 24.37 -32.18 -24.95
N GLU A 94 24.06 -31.07 -25.63
CA GLU A 94 23.69 -29.80 -25.00
C GLU A 94 22.36 -29.90 -24.24
N PHE A 95 21.35 -30.52 -24.84
CA PHE A 95 20.05 -30.78 -24.22
C PHE A 95 20.19 -31.73 -23.03
N GLN A 96 21.01 -32.79 -23.18
CA GLN A 96 21.28 -33.72 -22.08
C GLN A 96 21.92 -32.99 -20.90
N ALA A 97 22.96 -32.20 -21.12
CA ALA A 97 23.63 -31.43 -20.08
C ALA A 97 22.69 -30.40 -19.43
N ALA A 98 21.86 -29.71 -20.23
CA ALA A 98 20.89 -28.74 -19.73
C ALA A 98 19.78 -29.40 -18.91
N SER A 99 19.27 -30.56 -19.33
CA SER A 99 18.25 -31.32 -18.61
C SER A 99 18.77 -31.86 -17.27
N LEU A 100 20.02 -32.35 -17.24
CA LEU A 100 20.67 -32.78 -15.99
C LEU A 100 20.87 -31.61 -15.02
N ARG A 101 21.29 -30.45 -15.55
CA ARG A 101 21.41 -29.22 -14.76
C ARG A 101 20.07 -28.78 -14.19
N LEU A 102 19.00 -28.83 -14.98
CA LEU A 102 17.65 -28.49 -14.53
C LEU A 102 17.15 -29.46 -13.45
N ALA A 103 17.45 -30.75 -13.58
CA ALA A 103 17.17 -31.77 -12.56
C ALA A 103 17.95 -31.51 -11.26
N ASP A 104 19.22 -31.09 -11.35
CA ASP A 104 20.04 -30.62 -10.21
C ASP A 104 19.45 -29.37 -9.54
N ASP A 105 18.97 -28.41 -10.33
CA ASP A 105 18.49 -27.13 -9.83
C ASP A 105 17.12 -27.22 -9.15
N LEU A 106 16.18 -27.97 -9.72
CA LEU A 106 14.83 -28.16 -9.19
C LEU A 106 14.69 -29.41 -8.29
N ASN A 107 15.73 -30.25 -8.22
CA ASN A 107 15.71 -31.56 -7.54
C ASN A 107 14.48 -32.39 -7.95
N ILE A 108 14.36 -32.66 -9.25
CA ILE A 108 13.30 -33.45 -9.90
C ILE A 108 13.91 -34.60 -10.70
N ASP A 109 13.10 -35.59 -11.07
CA ASP A 109 13.48 -36.68 -11.97
C ASP A 109 14.05 -36.16 -13.31
N GLU A 110 15.08 -36.82 -13.81
CA GLU A 110 15.80 -36.42 -15.01
C GLU A 110 14.94 -36.46 -16.30
N LEU A 111 13.94 -37.33 -16.39
CA LEU A 111 13.00 -37.37 -17.53
C LEU A 111 11.95 -36.27 -17.44
N ASP A 112 11.47 -35.97 -16.23
CA ASP A 112 10.55 -34.85 -16.01
C ASP A 112 11.24 -33.50 -16.29
N ALA A 113 12.53 -33.38 -15.93
CA ALA A 113 13.35 -32.22 -16.31
C ALA A 113 13.53 -32.11 -17.83
N ALA A 114 13.79 -33.22 -18.52
CA ALA A 114 13.92 -33.24 -19.98
C ALA A 114 12.63 -32.79 -20.70
N ARG A 115 11.47 -33.27 -20.24
CA ARG A 115 10.16 -32.84 -20.77
C ARG A 115 9.92 -31.34 -20.57
N LEU A 116 10.13 -30.87 -19.35
CA LEU A 116 9.97 -29.46 -19.01
C LEU A 116 10.91 -28.55 -19.83
N PHE A 117 12.14 -29.00 -20.05
CA PHE A 117 13.11 -28.27 -20.87
C PHE A 117 12.69 -28.22 -22.34
N LEU A 118 12.18 -29.34 -22.90
CA LEU A 118 11.65 -29.41 -24.27
C LEU A 118 10.50 -28.42 -24.48
N ASP A 119 9.51 -28.40 -23.57
CA ASP A 119 8.38 -27.47 -23.63
C ASP A 119 8.82 -26.00 -23.61
N SER A 120 9.95 -25.73 -22.96
CA SER A 120 10.49 -24.38 -22.77
C SER A 120 11.36 -23.90 -23.94
N GLN A 121 11.73 -24.78 -24.88
CA GLN A 121 12.47 -24.38 -26.09
C GLN A 121 11.60 -23.62 -27.10
N GLY A 122 10.28 -23.80 -27.04
CA GLY A 122 9.30 -23.08 -27.88
C GLY A 122 8.87 -21.72 -27.32
N ASP A 123 9.39 -21.31 -26.15
CA ASP A 123 9.00 -20.05 -25.51
C ASP A 123 9.59 -18.84 -26.26
N THR A 124 8.72 -17.90 -26.65
CA THR A 124 9.09 -16.66 -27.36
C THR A 124 9.55 -15.55 -26.41
N SER A 125 9.62 -15.82 -25.10
CA SER A 125 9.99 -14.86 -24.06
C SER A 125 11.40 -14.28 -24.17
N GLY A 126 12.28 -14.85 -25.01
CA GLY A 126 13.65 -14.40 -25.22
C GLY A 126 14.62 -14.75 -24.08
N GLN A 127 14.14 -15.43 -23.03
CA GLN A 127 14.97 -15.94 -21.94
C GLN A 127 15.70 -17.22 -22.33
N PRO A 128 16.85 -17.54 -21.71
CA PRO A 128 17.48 -18.84 -21.89
C PRO A 128 16.49 -19.96 -21.53
N ALA A 129 16.40 -21.01 -22.36
CA ALA A 129 15.46 -22.11 -22.20
C ALA A 129 15.51 -22.76 -20.79
N HIS A 130 16.68 -22.75 -20.15
CA HIS A 130 16.86 -23.23 -18.78
C HIS A 130 16.10 -22.37 -17.74
N THR A 131 16.21 -21.04 -17.84
CA THR A 131 15.48 -20.10 -16.98
C THR A 131 13.98 -20.17 -17.24
N ALA A 132 13.57 -20.24 -18.51
CA ALA A 132 12.17 -20.43 -18.90
C ALA A 132 11.58 -21.72 -18.29
N ALA A 133 12.34 -22.82 -18.28
CA ALA A 133 11.94 -24.09 -17.66
C ALA A 133 11.73 -23.97 -16.15
N ILE A 134 12.63 -23.29 -15.44
CA ILE A 134 12.48 -23.01 -14.00
C ILE A 134 11.21 -22.16 -13.77
N VAL A 135 11.01 -21.10 -14.54
CA VAL A 135 9.82 -20.24 -14.44
C VAL A 135 8.55 -21.05 -14.66
N ARG A 136 8.48 -21.87 -15.72
CA ARG A 136 7.34 -22.72 -16.07
C ARG A 136 6.99 -23.71 -14.96
N PHE A 137 7.99 -24.35 -14.34
CA PHE A 137 7.80 -25.24 -13.20
C PHE A 137 7.16 -24.54 -12.00
N HIS A 138 7.70 -23.38 -11.63
CA HIS A 138 7.23 -22.60 -10.50
C HIS A 138 5.84 -21.99 -10.75
N GLN A 139 5.56 -21.54 -11.97
CA GLN A 139 4.24 -21.04 -12.39
C GLN A 139 3.16 -22.13 -12.33
N ARG A 140 3.45 -23.34 -12.82
CA ARG A 140 2.51 -24.48 -12.72
C ARG A 140 2.10 -24.73 -11.27
N ARG A 141 3.07 -24.81 -10.36
CA ARG A 141 2.83 -25.02 -8.93
C ARG A 141 2.01 -23.89 -8.32
N LYS A 142 2.37 -22.63 -8.63
CA LYS A 142 1.64 -21.46 -8.15
C LYS A 142 0.18 -21.50 -8.60
N TYR A 143 -0.09 -21.62 -9.91
CA TYR A 143 -1.47 -21.62 -10.42
C TYR A 143 -2.31 -22.78 -9.91
N LEU A 144 -1.71 -23.96 -9.69
CA LEU A 144 -2.38 -25.09 -9.04
C LEU A 144 -2.83 -24.72 -7.61
N LEU A 145 -1.95 -24.12 -6.81
CA LEU A 145 -2.28 -23.68 -5.45
C LEU A 145 -3.31 -22.53 -5.45
N ASP A 146 -3.19 -21.59 -6.39
CA ASP A 146 -4.15 -20.49 -6.54
C ASP A 146 -5.56 -21.02 -6.85
N CYS A 147 -5.68 -22.04 -7.72
CA CYS A 147 -6.96 -22.72 -7.98
C CYS A 147 -7.51 -23.40 -6.72
N LEU A 148 -6.69 -24.20 -6.04
CA LEU A 148 -7.09 -24.90 -4.81
C LEU A 148 -7.56 -23.93 -3.72
N HIS A 149 -6.78 -22.87 -3.51
CA HIS A 149 -7.12 -21.83 -2.56
C HIS A 149 -8.45 -21.15 -2.92
N LYS A 150 -8.66 -20.82 -4.20
CA LYS A 150 -9.91 -20.19 -4.63
C LYS A 150 -11.13 -21.10 -4.45
N ILE A 151 -10.97 -22.40 -4.73
CA ILE A 151 -12.01 -23.42 -4.51
C ILE A 151 -12.35 -23.51 -3.02
N THR A 152 -11.35 -23.69 -2.16
CA THR A 152 -11.58 -23.85 -0.70
C THR A 152 -12.13 -22.56 -0.08
N GLN A 153 -11.60 -21.40 -0.43
CA GLN A 153 -12.09 -20.10 0.04
C GLN A 153 -13.57 -19.89 -0.34
N THR A 154 -13.91 -20.03 -1.62
CA THR A 154 -15.28 -19.78 -2.10
C THR A 154 -16.27 -20.79 -1.53
N SER A 155 -15.82 -22.03 -1.26
CA SER A 155 -16.66 -23.05 -0.61
C SER A 155 -16.96 -22.72 0.87
N ALA A 156 -16.04 -22.03 1.56
CA ALA A 156 -16.18 -21.65 2.95
C ALA A 156 -16.94 -20.31 3.13
N ASP A 157 -16.88 -19.43 2.14
CA ASP A 157 -17.49 -18.09 2.16
C ASP A 157 -19.02 -18.14 2.35
N VAL A 158 -19.52 -17.56 3.44
CA VAL A 158 -20.94 -17.57 3.82
C VAL A 158 -21.76 -16.56 3.01
N ASP A 159 -21.11 -15.54 2.43
CA ASP A 159 -21.77 -14.49 1.64
C ASP A 159 -22.06 -14.94 0.20
N LYS A 160 -21.68 -16.17 -0.19
CA LYS A 160 -21.90 -16.74 -1.54
C LYS A 160 -23.15 -17.60 -1.65
N GLU A 161 -23.65 -17.76 -2.88
CA GLU A 161 -24.82 -18.60 -3.19
C GLU A 161 -24.60 -20.06 -2.78
N GLU A 162 -25.58 -20.65 -2.10
CA GLU A 162 -25.47 -22.00 -1.53
C GLU A 162 -25.24 -23.09 -2.58
N ASP A 163 -25.84 -22.96 -3.77
CA ASP A 163 -25.64 -23.92 -4.87
C ASP A 163 -24.18 -23.96 -5.33
N VAL A 164 -23.54 -22.78 -5.46
CA VAL A 164 -22.12 -22.66 -5.83
C VAL A 164 -21.23 -23.23 -4.72
N ARG A 165 -21.53 -22.91 -3.46
CA ARG A 165 -20.80 -23.44 -2.29
C ARG A 165 -20.90 -24.96 -2.23
N GLY A 166 -22.09 -25.53 -2.41
CA GLY A 166 -22.34 -26.97 -2.36
C GLY A 166 -21.55 -27.74 -3.41
N VAL A 167 -21.52 -27.25 -4.66
CA VAL A 167 -20.74 -27.87 -5.74
C VAL A 167 -19.23 -27.83 -5.43
N LEU A 168 -18.71 -26.68 -4.99
CA LEU A 168 -17.29 -26.56 -4.64
C LEU A 168 -16.91 -27.39 -3.41
N LYS A 169 -17.77 -27.50 -2.40
CA LYS A 169 -17.56 -28.40 -1.26
C LYS A 169 -17.44 -29.87 -1.69
N ALA A 170 -18.31 -30.33 -2.59
CA ALA A 170 -18.21 -31.69 -3.14
C ALA A 170 -16.88 -31.93 -3.88
N PHE A 171 -16.36 -30.92 -4.58
CA PHE A 171 -15.01 -30.99 -5.17
C PHE A 171 -13.91 -31.08 -4.13
N VAL A 172 -14.00 -30.29 -3.06
CA VAL A 172 -13.04 -30.36 -1.93
C VAL A 172 -13.05 -31.75 -1.32
N GLU A 173 -14.22 -32.33 -1.06
CA GLU A 173 -14.37 -33.70 -0.56
C GLU A 173 -13.72 -34.72 -1.50
N MET A 174 -13.97 -34.66 -2.81
CA MET A 174 -13.33 -35.56 -3.79
C MET A 174 -11.80 -35.45 -3.82
N ILE A 175 -11.24 -34.25 -3.62
CA ILE A 175 -9.79 -34.03 -3.57
C ILE A 175 -9.19 -34.66 -2.30
N ILE A 176 -9.89 -34.53 -1.16
CA ILE A 176 -9.43 -34.98 0.15
C ILE A 176 -9.59 -36.50 0.33
N ASP A 177 -10.71 -37.08 -0.11
CA ASP A 177 -11.08 -38.49 0.06
C ASP A 177 -10.33 -39.45 -0.89
N SER A 178 -9.41 -38.95 -1.69
CA SER A 178 -8.53 -39.77 -2.53
C SER A 178 -7.78 -40.84 -1.70
N GLU A 179 -7.47 -42.00 -2.30
CA GLU A 179 -6.80 -43.16 -1.67
C GLU A 179 -5.33 -42.88 -1.26
N SER A 180 -5.09 -41.86 -0.43
CA SER A 180 -3.78 -41.50 0.12
C SER A 180 -3.60 -42.09 1.52
N THR A 181 -2.39 -42.55 1.83
CA THR A 181 -2.02 -43.00 3.18
C THR A 181 -1.84 -41.86 4.18
N THR A 182 -1.59 -40.64 3.68
CA THR A 182 -1.47 -39.42 4.48
C THR A 182 -2.65 -38.50 4.24
N ARG A 183 -3.15 -37.87 5.31
CA ARG A 183 -4.22 -36.89 5.21
C ARG A 183 -3.77 -35.66 4.43
N TYR A 184 -4.73 -35.05 3.72
CA TYR A 184 -4.46 -33.88 2.89
C TYR A 184 -3.89 -32.70 3.70
N ALA A 185 -4.42 -32.44 4.91
CA ALA A 185 -3.90 -31.41 5.81
C ALA A 185 -2.42 -31.63 6.20
N GLN A 186 -2.05 -32.88 6.51
CA GLN A 186 -0.66 -33.25 6.83
C GLN A 186 0.26 -33.10 5.62
N LYS A 187 -0.25 -33.42 4.43
CA LYS A 187 0.46 -33.23 3.16
C LYS A 187 0.76 -31.75 2.90
N CYS A 188 -0.18 -30.84 3.18
CA CYS A 188 0.05 -29.40 3.08
C CYS A 188 1.16 -28.93 4.04
N VAL A 189 1.12 -29.33 5.32
CA VAL A 189 2.14 -28.94 6.31
C VAL A 189 3.52 -29.54 5.96
N SER A 190 3.56 -30.78 5.47
CA SER A 190 4.81 -31.38 4.97
C SER A 190 5.38 -30.60 3.78
N SER A 191 4.52 -30.20 2.83
CA SER A 191 4.92 -29.41 1.67
C SER A 191 5.48 -28.03 2.06
N MET A 192 4.92 -27.39 3.09
CA MET A 192 5.47 -26.15 3.66
C MET A 192 6.87 -26.39 4.26
N GLY A 193 7.05 -27.51 4.96
CA GLY A 193 8.36 -27.94 5.46
C GLY A 193 9.39 -28.16 4.34
N ASP A 194 9.00 -28.84 3.27
CA ASP A 194 9.85 -29.07 2.10
C ASP A 194 10.27 -27.75 1.44
N ILE A 195 9.33 -26.79 1.29
CA ILE A 195 9.63 -25.46 0.78
C ILE A 195 10.64 -24.73 1.66
N LYS A 196 10.51 -24.79 2.99
CA LYS A 196 11.48 -24.21 3.93
C LYS A 196 12.88 -24.80 3.73
N THR A 197 12.98 -26.13 3.56
CA THR A 197 14.28 -26.77 3.28
C THR A 197 14.86 -26.37 1.93
N TRP A 198 14.02 -26.17 0.91
CA TRP A 198 14.44 -25.71 -0.40
C TRP A 198 14.96 -24.27 -0.35
N LEU A 199 14.26 -23.36 0.33
CA LEU A 199 14.72 -21.99 0.53
C LEU A 199 16.09 -21.94 1.23
N GLN A 200 16.31 -22.79 2.24
CA GLN A 200 17.62 -22.91 2.89
C GLN A 200 18.69 -23.41 1.91
N SER A 201 18.38 -24.42 1.08
CA SER A 201 19.30 -24.91 0.05
C SER A 201 19.67 -23.83 -0.98
N LEU A 202 18.71 -22.97 -1.37
CA LEU A 202 18.99 -21.84 -2.26
C LEU A 202 19.91 -20.82 -1.59
N ALA A 203 19.69 -20.51 -0.31
CA ALA A 203 20.59 -19.63 0.46
C ALA A 203 22.01 -20.21 0.55
N ASP A 204 22.14 -21.52 0.77
CA ASP A 204 23.43 -22.21 0.80
C ASP A 204 24.12 -22.19 -0.58
N LYS A 205 23.36 -22.35 -1.67
CA LYS A 205 23.86 -22.20 -3.06
C LYS A 205 24.41 -20.80 -3.32
N VAL A 206 23.71 -19.74 -2.89
CA VAL A 206 24.18 -18.34 -3.02
C VAL A 206 25.46 -18.11 -2.23
N ASN A 207 25.52 -18.59 -0.98
CA ASN A 207 26.70 -18.47 -0.14
C ASN A 207 27.90 -19.21 -0.77
N GLY A 208 27.70 -20.41 -1.30
CA GLY A 208 28.72 -21.18 -2.01
C GLY A 208 29.22 -20.48 -3.28
N ALA A 209 28.31 -19.93 -4.10
CA ALA A 209 28.66 -19.17 -5.31
C ALA A 209 29.45 -17.89 -4.99
N SER A 210 29.13 -17.23 -3.87
CA SER A 210 29.87 -16.05 -3.38
C SER A 210 31.32 -16.38 -3.03
N VAL A 211 31.55 -17.50 -2.33
CA VAL A 211 32.90 -17.99 -2.01
C VAL A 211 33.71 -18.33 -3.26
N LEU A 212 33.06 -18.82 -4.32
CA LEU A 212 33.67 -19.16 -5.61
C LEU A 212 33.86 -17.96 -6.56
N GLY A 213 33.44 -16.76 -6.17
CA GLY A 213 33.49 -15.56 -7.03
C GLY A 213 32.51 -15.57 -8.20
N GLN A 214 31.53 -16.47 -8.19
CA GLN A 214 30.50 -16.63 -9.24
C GLN A 214 29.21 -15.85 -8.93
N SER A 215 29.11 -15.23 -7.75
CA SER A 215 27.95 -14.45 -7.30
C SER A 215 27.64 -13.19 -8.12
N HIS A 216 28.53 -12.78 -9.04
CA HIS A 216 28.34 -11.60 -9.87
C HIS A 216 27.65 -11.86 -11.22
N GLN A 217 27.26 -13.10 -11.53
CA GLN A 217 26.48 -13.39 -12.74
C GLN A 217 25.02 -12.93 -12.54
N PRO A 218 24.52 -11.96 -13.33
CA PRO A 218 23.19 -11.38 -13.15
C PRO A 218 22.07 -12.42 -13.33
N ASP A 219 22.15 -13.24 -14.38
CA ASP A 219 21.16 -14.29 -14.69
C ASP A 219 21.02 -15.32 -13.56
N PHE A 220 22.12 -15.65 -12.87
CA PHE A 220 22.09 -16.56 -11.73
C PHE A 220 21.34 -15.96 -10.54
N LEU A 221 21.63 -14.71 -10.19
CA LEU A 221 20.96 -14.03 -9.09
C LEU A 221 19.48 -13.82 -9.37
N GLU A 222 19.10 -13.40 -10.58
CA GLU A 222 17.71 -13.19 -10.98
C GLU A 222 16.91 -14.50 -10.88
N THR A 223 17.47 -15.61 -11.39
CA THR A 223 16.83 -16.93 -11.33
C THR A 223 16.64 -17.41 -9.88
N ILE A 224 17.60 -17.15 -9.00
CA ILE A 224 17.49 -17.51 -7.58
C ILE A 224 16.46 -16.64 -6.87
N GLN A 225 16.48 -15.32 -7.10
CA GLN A 225 15.51 -14.39 -6.51
C GLN A 225 14.08 -14.72 -6.93
N PHE A 226 13.86 -15.05 -8.22
CA PHE A 226 12.57 -15.52 -8.71
C PHE A 226 12.12 -16.80 -8.00
N GLN A 227 13.00 -17.80 -7.85
CA GLN A 227 12.67 -19.03 -7.14
C GLN A 227 12.33 -18.78 -5.67
N GLN A 228 13.10 -17.93 -4.98
CA GLN A 228 12.82 -17.55 -3.59
C GLN A 228 11.44 -16.88 -3.47
N ALA A 229 11.14 -15.89 -4.31
CA ALA A 229 9.84 -15.23 -4.33
C ALA A 229 8.69 -16.22 -4.60
N SER A 230 8.85 -17.09 -5.60
CA SER A 230 7.84 -18.09 -5.94
C SER A 230 7.60 -19.07 -4.79
N LEU A 231 8.66 -19.54 -4.13
CA LEU A 231 8.56 -20.49 -3.02
C LEU A 231 7.89 -19.87 -1.79
N VAL A 232 8.21 -18.63 -1.44
CA VAL A 232 7.55 -17.90 -0.35
C VAL A 232 6.04 -17.75 -0.63
N ASN A 233 5.67 -17.38 -1.86
CA ASN A 233 4.26 -17.29 -2.26
C ASN A 233 3.53 -18.65 -2.23
N GLN A 234 4.20 -19.73 -2.61
CA GLN A 234 3.65 -21.08 -2.51
C GLN A 234 3.44 -21.51 -1.05
N HIS A 235 4.37 -21.17 -0.16
CA HIS A 235 4.22 -21.42 1.27
C HIS A 235 3.06 -20.62 1.88
N GLU A 236 2.88 -19.36 1.47
CA GLU A 236 1.74 -18.54 1.86
C GLU A 236 0.42 -19.18 1.41
N SER A 237 0.35 -19.60 0.14
CA SER A 237 -0.84 -20.24 -0.44
C SER A 237 -1.22 -21.55 0.27
N LEU A 238 -0.23 -22.37 0.66
CA LEU A 238 -0.46 -23.57 1.45
C LEU A 238 -1.00 -23.25 2.85
N GLY A 239 -0.50 -22.18 3.49
CA GLY A 239 -1.03 -21.69 4.76
C GLY A 239 -2.49 -21.27 4.64
N LEU A 240 -2.86 -20.58 3.56
CA LEU A 240 -4.25 -20.19 3.30
C LEU A 240 -5.15 -21.38 2.98
N ILE A 241 -4.68 -22.36 2.19
CA ILE A 241 -5.43 -23.61 1.97
C ILE A 241 -5.69 -24.32 3.30
N MET A 242 -4.67 -24.42 4.17
CA MET A 242 -4.81 -25.00 5.50
C MET A 242 -5.85 -24.27 6.36
N LEU A 243 -5.86 -22.94 6.36
CA LEU A 243 -6.89 -22.13 7.05
C LEU A 243 -8.30 -22.54 6.62
N TRP A 244 -8.55 -22.63 5.31
CA TRP A 244 -9.88 -22.98 4.81
C TRP A 244 -10.23 -24.44 5.06
N LEU A 245 -9.28 -25.37 5.01
CA LEU A 245 -9.51 -26.77 5.40
C LEU A 245 -9.94 -26.90 6.87
N VAL A 246 -9.40 -26.07 7.77
CA VAL A 246 -9.82 -26.03 9.18
C VAL A 246 -11.25 -25.48 9.29
N LYS A 247 -11.57 -24.38 8.58
CA LYS A 247 -12.92 -23.78 8.56
C LYS A 247 -13.98 -24.70 7.94
N LEU A 248 -13.60 -25.54 6.99
CA LEU A 248 -14.46 -26.57 6.36
C LEU A 248 -14.52 -27.89 7.15
N GLU A 249 -13.93 -27.93 8.34
CA GLU A 249 -13.95 -29.09 9.24
C GLU A 249 -13.19 -30.34 8.76
N HIS A 250 -12.30 -30.19 7.76
CA HIS A 250 -11.50 -31.29 7.23
C HIS A 250 -10.15 -31.50 7.95
N ALA A 251 -9.92 -30.80 9.06
CA ALA A 251 -8.70 -30.91 9.87
C ALA A 251 -8.98 -31.48 11.27
N GLU A 252 -8.05 -32.30 11.77
CA GLU A 252 -8.15 -32.97 13.06
C GLU A 252 -7.11 -32.48 14.08
N MET A 253 -7.28 -32.92 15.34
CA MET A 253 -6.41 -32.57 16.45
C MET A 253 -4.93 -32.94 16.21
N THR A 254 -4.66 -34.04 15.51
CA THR A 254 -3.30 -34.45 15.15
C THR A 254 -2.61 -33.44 14.23
N ASP A 255 -3.39 -32.77 13.39
CA ASP A 255 -2.89 -31.79 12.43
C ASP A 255 -2.59 -30.46 13.14
N PHE A 256 -3.37 -30.13 14.18
CA PHE A 256 -3.07 -29.03 15.08
C PHE A 256 -1.78 -29.25 15.87
N ASP A 257 -1.57 -30.45 16.43
CA ASP A 257 -0.32 -30.79 17.13
C ASP A 257 0.91 -30.63 16.22
N LEU A 258 0.80 -30.98 14.94
CA LEU A 258 1.87 -30.81 13.95
C LEU A 258 2.22 -29.34 13.70
N VAL A 259 1.21 -28.46 13.61
CA VAL A 259 1.43 -27.01 13.48
C VAL A 259 2.08 -26.45 14.74
N LEU A 260 1.61 -26.83 15.93
CA LEU A 260 2.22 -26.41 17.20
C LEU A 260 3.68 -26.85 17.32
N ASP A 261 4.00 -28.09 16.93
CA ASP A 261 5.38 -28.58 16.96
C ASP A 261 6.29 -27.87 15.95
N THR A 262 5.73 -27.41 14.83
CA THR A 262 6.44 -26.56 13.87
C THR A 262 6.74 -25.18 14.47
N LEU A 263 5.75 -24.56 15.12
CA LEU A 263 5.90 -23.26 15.78
C LEU A 263 6.87 -23.31 16.98
N LYS A 264 6.85 -24.38 17.77
CA LYS A 264 7.81 -24.61 18.88
C LYS A 264 9.26 -24.61 18.42
N LYS A 265 9.52 -25.17 17.23
CA LYS A 265 10.84 -25.32 16.62
C LYS A 265 11.29 -24.10 15.81
N ALA A 266 10.38 -23.15 15.53
CA ALA A 266 10.71 -21.93 14.82
C ALA A 266 11.70 -21.10 15.64
N ASP A 267 12.81 -20.68 15.01
CA ASP A 267 13.94 -20.01 15.66
C ASP A 267 14.10 -18.55 15.21
N ARG A 268 13.28 -18.09 14.25
CA ARG A 268 13.35 -16.76 13.65
C ARG A 268 11.97 -16.17 13.41
N TYR A 269 11.90 -14.84 13.48
CA TYR A 269 10.75 -14.04 13.07
C TYR A 269 10.90 -13.67 11.59
N ASP A 270 10.18 -14.37 10.71
CA ASP A 270 10.22 -14.24 9.25
C ASP A 270 8.84 -14.45 8.61
N ASN A 271 8.71 -14.18 7.30
CA ASN A 271 7.44 -14.36 6.57
C ASN A 271 6.87 -15.78 6.71
N LEU A 272 7.74 -16.80 6.72
CA LEU A 272 7.32 -18.20 6.79
C LEU A 272 6.64 -18.52 8.12
N LEU A 273 7.15 -17.98 9.23
CA LEU A 273 6.50 -18.08 10.53
C LEU A 273 5.10 -17.44 10.50
N LEU A 274 4.97 -16.24 9.92
CA LEU A 274 3.69 -15.53 9.85
C LEU A 274 2.62 -16.32 9.07
N HIS A 275 3.01 -17.07 8.04
CA HIS A 275 2.08 -17.88 7.23
C HIS A 275 1.28 -18.92 8.05
N TYR A 276 1.74 -19.30 9.25
CA TYR A 276 1.04 -20.23 10.13
C TYR A 276 -0.01 -19.56 11.03
N PHE A 277 0.01 -18.24 11.22
CA PHE A 277 -0.84 -17.56 12.19
C PHE A 277 -2.33 -17.56 11.85
N PRO A 278 -2.75 -17.36 10.59
CA PRO A 278 -4.17 -17.51 10.25
C PRO A 278 -4.68 -18.92 10.56
N VAL A 279 -3.88 -19.95 10.24
CA VAL A 279 -4.21 -21.35 10.53
C VAL A 279 -4.27 -21.62 12.03
N LEU A 280 -3.35 -21.03 12.80
CA LEU A 280 -3.32 -21.12 14.26
C LEU A 280 -4.60 -20.55 14.87
N GLY A 281 -5.02 -19.35 14.44
CA GLY A 281 -6.28 -18.74 14.87
C GLY A 281 -7.47 -19.67 14.65
N ALA A 282 -7.59 -20.22 13.44
CA ALA A 282 -8.70 -21.11 13.10
C ALA A 282 -8.71 -22.42 13.92
N TYR A 283 -7.54 -22.99 14.22
CA TYR A 283 -7.45 -24.14 15.12
C TYR A 283 -7.84 -23.80 16.55
N ILE A 284 -7.43 -22.62 17.05
CA ILE A 284 -7.80 -22.16 18.38
C ILE A 284 -9.31 -21.96 18.46
N SER A 285 -9.94 -21.29 17.50
CA SER A 285 -11.40 -21.11 17.51
C SER A 285 -12.13 -22.45 17.39
N ARG A 286 -11.63 -23.41 16.59
CA ARG A 286 -12.22 -24.75 16.42
C ARG A 286 -12.11 -25.63 17.67
N PHE A 287 -10.94 -25.69 18.32
CA PHE A 287 -10.69 -26.65 19.42
C PHE A 287 -10.71 -26.01 20.81
N GLY A 288 -10.54 -24.69 20.88
CA GLY A 288 -10.54 -23.90 22.11
C GLY A 288 -11.84 -23.11 22.32
N GLY A 289 -12.48 -22.62 21.26
CA GLY A 289 -13.71 -21.82 21.33
C GLY A 289 -15.00 -22.64 21.46
N THR A 290 -16.11 -21.97 21.82
CA THR A 290 -17.45 -22.57 21.93
C THR A 290 -18.10 -22.87 20.58
N GLU A 291 -17.72 -22.12 19.54
CA GLU A 291 -18.29 -22.20 18.19
C GLU A 291 -17.80 -23.41 17.38
N GLY A 292 -16.67 -24.01 17.79
CA GLY A 292 -16.01 -25.09 17.06
C GLY A 292 -16.60 -26.50 17.21
N GLY A 293 -17.73 -26.65 17.90
CA GLY A 293 -18.43 -27.93 18.08
C GLY A 293 -17.77 -28.91 19.06
N ALA A 294 -16.69 -28.52 19.73
CA ALA A 294 -16.04 -29.31 20.78
C ALA A 294 -16.91 -29.39 22.06
N LYS A 295 -16.55 -30.26 23.00
CA LYS A 295 -17.14 -30.28 24.35
C LYS A 295 -16.18 -29.64 25.34
N ILE A 296 -16.73 -28.99 26.38
CA ILE A 296 -15.92 -28.39 27.45
C ILE A 296 -14.91 -29.36 28.08
N ALA A 297 -15.27 -30.64 28.23
CA ALA A 297 -14.35 -31.66 28.78
C ALA A 297 -13.13 -31.88 27.87
N ASP A 298 -13.33 -31.88 26.55
CA ASP A 298 -12.27 -32.05 25.56
C ASP A 298 -11.37 -30.80 25.51
N ALA A 299 -11.99 -29.61 25.55
CA ALA A 299 -11.28 -28.34 25.61
C ALA A 299 -10.43 -28.22 26.88
N LYS A 300 -10.96 -28.65 28.05
CA LYS A 300 -10.22 -28.66 29.32
C LYS A 300 -9.03 -29.62 29.30
N ASN A 301 -9.23 -30.85 28.82
CA ASN A 301 -8.15 -31.83 28.67
C ASN A 301 -7.04 -31.30 27.73
N LEU A 302 -7.42 -30.55 26.70
CA LEU A 302 -6.48 -29.92 25.79
C LEU A 302 -5.74 -28.76 26.46
N ASN A 303 -6.45 -27.87 27.17
CA ASN A 303 -5.84 -26.78 27.94
C ASN A 303 -4.79 -27.30 28.94
N ASP A 304 -5.12 -28.33 29.71
CA ASP A 304 -4.20 -28.93 30.67
C ASP A 304 -2.93 -29.48 30.00
N ARG A 305 -3.06 -30.04 28.79
CA ARG A 305 -1.93 -30.53 27.98
C ARG A 305 -1.06 -29.39 27.45
N LEU A 306 -1.68 -28.32 26.95
CA LEU A 306 -0.99 -27.16 26.36
C LEU A 306 -0.21 -26.35 27.41
N PHE A 307 -0.73 -26.28 28.64
CA PHE A 307 -0.13 -25.55 29.76
C PHE A 307 0.65 -26.44 30.74
N ALA A 308 0.79 -27.74 30.47
CA ALA A 308 1.64 -28.63 31.24
C ALA A 308 3.10 -28.16 31.23
N GLN A 309 3.87 -28.49 32.27
CA GLN A 309 5.30 -28.16 32.31
C GLN A 309 6.03 -28.84 31.14
N ASN A 310 6.45 -28.02 30.17
CA ASN A 310 7.07 -28.49 28.95
C ASN A 310 8.50 -28.97 29.20
N GLN A 311 8.82 -30.19 28.72
CA GLN A 311 10.18 -30.70 28.67
C GLN A 311 11.02 -30.02 27.58
N ASN A 312 10.38 -29.52 26.52
CA ASN A 312 11.00 -28.77 25.42
C ASN A 312 10.37 -27.37 25.34
N PRO A 313 11.09 -26.30 25.77
CA PRO A 313 10.56 -24.94 25.67
C PRO A 313 10.47 -24.49 24.21
N TRP A 314 9.53 -23.58 23.92
CA TRP A 314 9.46 -22.89 22.64
C TRP A 314 10.73 -22.08 22.41
N ALA A 315 11.32 -22.17 21.21
CA ALA A 315 12.53 -21.42 20.89
C ALA A 315 12.30 -19.89 20.90
N LEU A 316 11.11 -19.44 20.50
CA LEU A 316 10.69 -18.03 20.57
C LEU A 316 9.65 -17.83 21.68
N SER A 317 10.07 -17.21 22.79
CA SER A 317 9.22 -17.00 23.97
C SER A 317 8.01 -16.09 23.70
N TYR A 318 8.19 -15.04 22.89
CA TYR A 318 7.12 -14.11 22.52
C TYR A 318 6.04 -14.75 21.64
N VAL A 319 6.40 -15.71 20.78
CA VAL A 319 5.45 -16.51 19.97
C VAL A 319 4.62 -17.40 20.90
N HIS A 320 5.26 -18.06 21.86
CA HIS A 320 4.57 -18.86 22.87
C HIS A 320 3.64 -18.02 23.75
N ALA A 321 4.07 -16.81 24.11
CA ALA A 321 3.24 -15.86 24.84
C ALA A 321 1.98 -15.48 24.05
N ALA A 322 2.12 -15.12 22.78
CA ALA A 322 1.00 -14.80 21.90
C ALA A 322 0.03 -15.99 21.73
N PHE A 323 0.56 -17.20 21.51
CA PHE A 323 -0.25 -18.42 21.46
C PHE A 323 -1.08 -18.62 22.75
N ARG A 324 -0.45 -18.51 23.93
CA ARG A 324 -1.15 -18.68 25.21
C ARG A 324 -2.25 -17.64 25.41
N ALA A 325 -1.98 -16.38 25.08
CA ALA A 325 -2.97 -15.31 25.18
C ALA A 325 -4.16 -15.56 24.23
N TRP A 326 -3.89 -15.93 22.98
CA TRP A 326 -4.92 -16.24 21.99
C TRP A 326 -5.77 -17.44 22.40
N TRP A 327 -5.14 -18.53 22.83
CA TRP A 327 -5.84 -19.71 23.36
C TRP A 327 -6.74 -19.36 24.55
N LEU A 328 -6.23 -18.61 25.53
CA LEU A 328 -6.97 -18.27 26.74
C LEU A 328 -8.15 -17.33 26.47
N ALA A 329 -8.06 -16.43 25.48
CA ALA A 329 -9.16 -15.56 25.09
C ALA A 329 -10.35 -16.38 24.57
N GLU A 330 -10.08 -17.35 23.70
CA GLU A 330 -11.09 -18.24 23.11
C GLU A 330 -11.61 -19.27 24.12
N TYR A 331 -10.69 -19.95 24.82
CA TYR A 331 -11.01 -20.97 25.83
C TYR A 331 -11.87 -20.41 26.97
N SER A 332 -11.70 -19.14 27.33
CA SER A 332 -12.50 -18.52 28.39
C SER A 332 -13.98 -18.37 28.03
N GLY A 333 -14.34 -18.40 26.73
CA GLY A 333 -15.73 -18.35 26.27
C GLY A 333 -16.59 -19.49 26.83
N TRP A 334 -16.00 -20.66 27.07
CA TRP A 334 -16.67 -21.79 27.71
C TRP A 334 -17.24 -21.47 29.10
N TYR A 335 -16.75 -20.44 29.78
CA TYR A 335 -17.14 -20.12 31.16
C TYR A 335 -18.05 -18.88 31.26
N VAL A 336 -18.35 -18.21 30.16
CA VAL A 336 -19.19 -16.99 30.14
C VAL A 336 -20.68 -17.33 30.23
N GLU A 337 -21.11 -18.40 29.55
CA GLU A 337 -22.53 -18.77 29.43
C GLU A 337 -22.96 -19.94 30.34
N ILE A 338 -22.06 -20.51 31.15
CA ILE A 338 -22.40 -21.58 32.10
C ILE A 338 -23.18 -20.99 33.27
N ASN A 339 -24.50 -20.95 33.13
CA ASN A 339 -25.43 -20.59 34.20
C ASN A 339 -26.44 -21.73 34.51
N ASP A 340 -26.17 -22.95 34.04
CA ASP A 340 -27.04 -24.13 34.26
C ASP A 340 -26.77 -24.88 35.58
N GLY A 341 -25.71 -24.52 36.31
CA GLY A 341 -25.31 -25.16 37.57
C GLY A 341 -24.45 -26.44 37.42
N SER A 342 -23.95 -26.76 36.23
CA SER A 342 -23.10 -27.92 35.95
C SER A 342 -21.71 -27.88 36.60
N ILE A 343 -21.20 -26.70 36.94
CA ILE A 343 -19.91 -26.51 37.63
C ILE A 343 -20.18 -25.81 38.99
N PRO A 344 -19.65 -26.32 40.12
CA PRO A 344 -19.77 -25.64 41.41
C PRO A 344 -19.10 -24.26 41.41
N ASP A 345 -19.73 -23.25 42.04
CA ASP A 345 -19.25 -21.86 42.09
C ASP A 345 -17.77 -21.72 42.52
N ASN A 346 -17.34 -22.47 43.54
CA ASN A 346 -15.95 -22.43 44.01
C ASN A 346 -14.95 -22.87 42.92
N GLN A 347 -15.30 -23.87 42.10
CA GLN A 347 -14.45 -24.34 41.02
C GLN A 347 -14.40 -23.31 39.87
N LEU A 348 -15.52 -22.61 39.63
CA LEU A 348 -15.57 -21.54 38.63
C LEU A 348 -14.69 -20.35 39.01
N GLU A 349 -14.66 -19.99 40.30
CA GLU A 349 -13.80 -18.93 40.83
C GLU A 349 -12.30 -19.28 40.75
N ASP A 350 -11.93 -20.51 41.11
CA ASP A 350 -10.56 -21.02 40.99
C ASP A 350 -10.08 -21.00 39.53
N GLU A 351 -10.90 -21.52 38.61
CA GLU A 351 -10.61 -21.54 37.18
C GLU A 351 -10.47 -20.12 36.61
N THR A 352 -11.35 -19.19 37.01
CA THR A 352 -11.27 -17.78 36.59
C THR A 352 -9.98 -17.12 37.08
N THR A 353 -9.61 -17.36 38.34
CA THR A 353 -8.37 -16.84 38.93
C THR A 353 -7.14 -17.40 38.21
N GLN A 354 -7.13 -18.70 37.90
CA GLN A 354 -6.05 -19.35 37.19
C GLN A 354 -5.90 -18.80 35.75
N ARG A 355 -7.00 -18.71 34.99
CA ARG A 355 -6.98 -18.17 33.61
C ARG A 355 -6.51 -16.73 33.59
N SER A 356 -7.05 -15.88 34.46
CA SER A 356 -6.66 -14.46 34.59
C SER A 356 -5.16 -14.31 34.91
N ARG A 357 -4.63 -15.15 35.80
CA ARG A 357 -3.21 -15.19 36.13
C ARG A 357 -2.36 -15.62 34.93
N GLN A 358 -2.70 -16.74 34.28
CA GLN A 358 -1.96 -17.26 33.13
C GLN A 358 -1.95 -16.27 31.96
N PHE A 359 -3.07 -15.57 31.72
CA PHE A 359 -3.16 -14.52 30.72
C PHE A 359 -2.24 -13.35 31.07
N THR A 360 -2.27 -12.88 32.32
CA THR A 360 -1.38 -11.80 32.78
C THR A 360 0.11 -12.18 32.66
N GLU A 361 0.47 -13.44 32.93
CA GLU A 361 1.83 -13.94 32.72
C GLU A 361 2.21 -13.94 31.23
N ALA A 362 1.29 -14.31 30.33
CA ALA A 362 1.51 -14.24 28.89
C ALA A 362 1.71 -12.79 28.39
N LEU A 363 0.97 -11.81 28.93
CA LEU A 363 1.19 -10.39 28.62
C LEU A 363 2.61 -9.95 28.99
N LYS A 364 3.05 -10.28 30.21
CA LYS A 364 4.41 -9.99 30.69
C LYS A 364 5.49 -10.65 29.84
N ASP A 365 5.23 -11.81 29.26
CA ASP A 365 6.15 -12.50 28.34
C ASP A 365 6.15 -11.90 26.92
N GLY A 366 5.33 -10.88 26.63
CA GLY A 366 5.33 -10.13 25.38
C GLY A 366 4.26 -10.53 24.38
N ALA A 367 3.13 -11.12 24.82
CA ALA A 367 2.06 -11.54 23.93
C ALA A 367 1.53 -10.41 23.02
N PHE A 368 1.14 -9.27 23.60
CA PHE A 368 0.60 -8.13 22.82
C PHE A 368 1.67 -7.36 22.06
N ASP A 369 2.92 -7.40 22.51
CA ASP A 369 4.04 -6.84 21.75
C ASP A 369 4.24 -7.60 20.43
N PHE A 370 4.13 -8.93 20.47
CA PHE A 370 4.20 -9.76 19.27
C PHE A 370 2.95 -9.64 18.39
N LEU A 371 1.74 -9.67 18.97
CA LEU A 371 0.51 -9.50 18.20
C LEU A 371 0.43 -8.12 17.50
N LEU A 372 0.96 -7.07 18.13
CA LEU A 372 1.13 -5.76 17.50
C LEU A 372 2.13 -5.81 16.35
N SER A 373 3.24 -6.55 16.52
CA SER A 373 4.27 -6.68 15.49
C SER A 373 3.74 -7.41 14.26
N ILE A 374 3.04 -8.54 14.43
CA ILE A 374 2.49 -9.29 13.27
C ILE A 374 1.39 -8.51 12.54
N SER A 375 0.55 -7.77 13.27
CA SER A 375 -0.53 -7.00 12.66
C SER A 375 0.01 -5.82 11.84
N ALA A 376 1.09 -5.20 12.30
CA ALA A 376 1.75 -4.13 11.57
C ALA A 376 2.67 -4.62 10.43
N ASP A 377 3.39 -5.73 10.62
CA ASP A 377 4.34 -6.26 9.62
C ASP A 377 3.67 -7.01 8.47
N ALA A 378 2.44 -7.51 8.68
CA ALA A 378 1.66 -8.13 7.61
C ALA A 378 1.18 -7.13 6.56
N LYS A 379 0.91 -5.88 6.96
CA LYS A 379 0.45 -4.84 6.04
C LYS A 379 1.60 -4.39 5.13
N PRO A 380 1.30 -3.99 3.88
CA PRO A 380 2.30 -3.34 3.06
C PRO A 380 2.79 -2.09 3.79
N ILE A 381 4.00 -1.66 3.48
CA ILE A 381 4.50 -0.38 3.97
C ILE A 381 3.55 0.70 3.45
N ASP A 382 2.59 1.13 4.28
CA ASP A 382 1.73 2.27 3.96
C ASP A 382 2.66 3.45 3.70
N TRP A 383 2.52 4.03 2.51
CA TRP A 383 3.60 4.69 1.81
C TRP A 383 4.30 5.82 2.57
N HIS A 384 3.73 6.36 3.67
CA HIS A 384 4.44 6.81 4.87
C HIS A 384 3.41 7.41 5.85
N ASP A 385 3.14 6.77 6.99
CA ASP A 385 2.48 7.41 8.14
C ASP A 385 3.48 7.54 9.32
N PRO A 386 4.23 8.64 9.39
CA PRO A 386 5.28 8.82 10.40
C PRO A 386 4.76 8.92 11.84
N ALA A 387 3.53 9.37 12.06
CA ALA A 387 2.93 9.42 13.40
C ALA A 387 2.55 8.01 13.88
N ARG A 388 1.91 7.21 13.03
CA ARG A 388 1.59 5.82 13.37
C ARG A 388 2.84 4.95 13.48
N GLN A 389 3.82 5.13 12.59
CA GLN A 389 5.11 4.46 12.69
C GLN A 389 5.86 4.84 13.97
N GLY A 390 5.83 6.13 14.34
CA GLY A 390 6.38 6.61 15.60
C GLY A 390 5.70 5.98 16.82
N LEU A 391 4.37 5.91 16.83
CA LEU A 391 3.61 5.24 17.90
C LEU A 391 3.95 3.76 17.98
N ARG A 392 4.01 3.05 16.84
CA ARG A 392 4.39 1.64 16.78
C ARG A 392 5.79 1.43 17.36
N GLN A 393 6.78 2.19 16.92
CA GLN A 393 8.17 2.08 17.40
C GLN A 393 8.27 2.37 18.90
N TRP A 394 7.43 3.28 19.42
CA TRP A 394 7.36 3.58 20.84
C TRP A 394 6.74 2.44 21.66
N LEU A 395 5.75 1.73 21.11
CA LEU A 395 5.09 0.59 21.76
C LEU A 395 5.86 -0.74 21.64
N GLN A 396 6.56 -0.98 20.53
CA GLN A 396 7.28 -2.23 20.25
C GLN A 396 8.62 -2.25 21.00
N ARG A 397 8.75 -3.16 21.99
CA ARG A 397 9.94 -3.24 22.85
C ARG A 397 10.66 -4.58 22.82
N LYS A 398 9.94 -5.71 22.71
CA LYS A 398 10.51 -7.07 22.92
C LYS A 398 10.71 -7.84 21.61
N THR A 399 9.82 -7.63 20.65
CA THR A 399 9.80 -8.34 19.38
C THR A 399 10.79 -7.68 18.41
N PRO A 400 11.71 -8.45 17.79
CA PRO A 400 12.62 -7.90 16.79
C PRO A 400 11.85 -7.39 15.58
N VAL A 401 12.42 -6.42 14.86
CA VAL A 401 11.91 -6.03 13.54
C VAL A 401 12.06 -7.21 12.60
N ILE A 402 11.04 -7.52 11.80
CA ILE A 402 11.15 -8.53 10.75
C ILE A 402 12.34 -8.13 9.87
N LEU A 403 13.33 -9.02 9.75
CA LEU A 403 14.49 -8.76 8.90
C LEU A 403 13.95 -8.57 7.49
N ASN A 404 13.90 -7.33 6.99
CA ASN A 404 13.28 -6.91 5.73
C ASN A 404 13.42 -8.01 4.66
N GLY A 405 12.43 -8.88 4.58
CA GLY A 405 12.31 -9.87 3.52
C GLY A 405 11.88 -9.10 2.30
N SER A 406 12.51 -9.35 1.16
CA SER A 406 12.12 -8.81 -0.15
C SER A 406 10.70 -9.20 -0.59
N PHE A 407 9.92 -9.86 0.27
CA PHE A 407 8.65 -10.49 -0.07
C PHE A 407 7.52 -9.82 0.72
N GLN A 408 6.61 -9.21 -0.03
CA GLN A 408 5.37 -8.65 0.50
C GLN A 408 4.32 -9.75 0.64
N PHE A 409 3.52 -9.70 1.71
CA PHE A 409 2.39 -10.61 1.88
C PHE A 409 1.28 -10.28 0.87
N SER A 410 0.59 -11.30 0.35
CA SER A 410 -0.56 -11.04 -0.51
C SER A 410 -1.70 -10.38 0.26
N LYS A 411 -2.53 -9.61 -0.47
CA LYS A 411 -3.73 -8.99 0.10
C LYS A 411 -4.71 -10.02 0.70
N VAL A 412 -4.76 -11.24 0.13
CA VAL A 412 -5.63 -12.30 0.63
C VAL A 412 -5.12 -12.80 1.98
N PHE A 413 -3.81 -12.98 2.14
CA PHE A 413 -3.21 -13.31 3.43
C PHE A 413 -3.43 -12.22 4.47
N GLN A 414 -3.22 -10.96 4.11
CA GLN A 414 -3.45 -9.83 5.00
C GLN A 414 -4.88 -9.84 5.54
N THR A 415 -5.86 -10.00 4.64
CA THR A 415 -7.28 -10.06 4.99
C THR A 415 -7.56 -11.23 5.94
N ALA A 416 -7.08 -12.44 5.60
CA ALA A 416 -7.25 -13.62 6.43
C ALA A 416 -6.63 -13.46 7.82
N LEU A 417 -5.43 -12.87 7.94
CA LEU A 417 -4.82 -12.61 9.23
C LEU A 417 -5.62 -11.59 10.06
N MET A 418 -6.09 -10.50 9.44
CA MET A 418 -6.88 -9.49 10.14
C MET A 418 -8.24 -10.03 10.60
N GLU A 419 -8.88 -10.91 9.83
CA GLU A 419 -10.11 -11.62 10.26
C GLU A 419 -9.87 -12.50 11.49
N GLN A 420 -8.73 -13.21 11.55
CA GLN A 420 -8.38 -14.02 12.71
C GLN A 420 -8.06 -13.15 13.93
N LEU A 421 -7.39 -12.01 13.73
CA LEU A 421 -7.15 -11.05 14.81
C LEU A 421 -8.43 -10.37 15.29
N GLU A 422 -9.38 -10.09 14.41
CA GLU A 422 -10.72 -9.62 14.77
C GLU A 422 -11.43 -10.62 15.69
N ALA A 423 -11.46 -11.91 15.33
CA ALA A 423 -12.03 -12.94 16.19
C ALA A 423 -11.35 -13.00 17.56
N PHE A 424 -10.02 -12.87 17.60
CA PHE A 424 -9.26 -12.77 18.85
C PHE A 424 -9.66 -11.54 19.69
N ILE A 425 -9.77 -10.36 19.05
CA ILE A 425 -10.15 -9.11 19.70
C ILE A 425 -11.53 -9.25 20.33
N GLU A 426 -12.49 -9.77 19.57
CA GLU A 426 -13.86 -10.01 20.04
C GLU A 426 -13.84 -10.96 21.22
N ALA A 427 -13.22 -12.14 21.09
CA ALA A 427 -13.10 -13.12 22.15
C ALA A 427 -12.45 -12.55 23.42
N PHE A 428 -11.41 -11.72 23.30
CA PHE A 428 -10.76 -11.13 24.47
C PHE A 428 -11.67 -10.10 25.17
N ILE A 429 -12.36 -9.26 24.41
CA ILE A 429 -13.28 -8.24 24.95
C ILE A 429 -14.48 -8.90 25.64
N THR A 430 -15.04 -9.95 25.05
CA THR A 430 -16.25 -10.64 25.56
C THR A 430 -15.93 -11.60 26.70
N ASN A 431 -14.86 -12.40 26.57
CA ASN A 431 -14.59 -13.52 27.47
C ASN A 431 -13.69 -13.19 28.66
N LEU A 432 -12.86 -12.13 28.57
CA LEU A 432 -11.92 -11.73 29.63
C LEU A 432 -12.02 -10.23 30.04
N PRO A 433 -13.23 -9.70 30.31
CA PRO A 433 -13.40 -8.30 30.68
C PRO A 433 -12.83 -7.96 32.06
N ASP A 434 -12.64 -8.94 32.95
CA ASP A 434 -11.99 -8.78 34.25
C ASP A 434 -10.48 -8.49 34.08
N VAL A 435 -9.82 -9.21 33.18
CA VAL A 435 -8.41 -8.99 32.85
C VAL A 435 -8.20 -7.59 32.27
N LEU A 436 -9.07 -7.14 31.35
CA LEU A 436 -9.02 -5.79 30.80
C LEU A 436 -9.14 -4.70 31.87
N ARG A 437 -10.07 -4.85 32.82
CA ARG A 437 -10.24 -3.90 33.94
C ARG A 437 -9.04 -3.89 34.87
N LYS A 438 -8.48 -5.07 35.15
CA LYS A 438 -7.29 -5.22 35.97
C LYS A 438 -6.07 -4.59 35.30
N LEU A 439 -5.84 -4.87 34.03
CA LEU A 439 -4.73 -4.32 33.24
C LEU A 439 -4.70 -2.80 33.32
N ARG A 440 -5.85 -2.17 33.07
CA ARG A 440 -5.98 -0.72 33.19
C ARG A 440 -5.66 -0.19 34.59
N THR A 441 -6.14 -0.87 35.63
CA THR A 441 -5.91 -0.47 37.02
C THR A 441 -4.43 -0.60 37.37
N ASP A 442 -3.81 -1.73 37.00
CA ASP A 442 -2.40 -2.02 37.25
C ASP A 442 -1.50 -0.99 36.54
N GLU A 443 -1.75 -0.66 35.27
CA GLU A 443 -0.99 0.34 34.51
C GLU A 443 -1.18 1.77 35.07
N ASP A 444 -2.40 2.15 35.45
CA ASP A 444 -2.69 3.45 36.07
C ASP A 444 -2.01 3.59 37.45
N GLU A 445 -1.98 2.52 38.25
CA GLU A 445 -1.28 2.48 39.55
C GLU A 445 0.24 2.56 39.36
N GLN A 446 0.81 1.80 38.42
CA GLN A 446 2.24 1.86 38.09
C GLN A 446 2.67 3.29 37.73
N ARG A 447 1.88 3.98 36.91
CA ARG A 447 2.17 5.35 36.46
C ARG A 447 2.05 6.38 37.58
N GLN A 448 1.14 6.17 38.55
CA GLN A 448 1.03 7.03 39.73
C GLN A 448 2.20 6.85 40.71
N LEU A 449 2.70 5.63 40.84
CA LEU A 449 3.78 5.30 41.78
C LEU A 449 5.16 5.72 41.28
N ASN A 450 5.44 5.56 39.98
CA ASN A 450 6.75 5.83 39.39
C ASN A 450 6.60 6.62 38.07
N GLN A 451 7.00 7.89 38.03
CA GLN A 451 6.96 8.68 36.79
C GLN A 451 8.18 8.45 35.87
N GLU A 452 9.28 7.89 36.39
CA GLU A 452 10.56 7.75 35.68
C GLU A 452 10.84 6.33 35.13
N HIS A 453 10.01 5.33 35.47
CA HIS A 453 10.19 3.94 35.02
C HIS A 453 9.43 3.68 33.72
N ASP A 454 9.96 2.81 32.85
CA ASP A 454 9.20 2.27 31.71
C ASP A 454 7.93 1.55 32.20
N HIS A 455 6.76 2.10 31.91
CA HIS A 455 5.46 1.48 32.25
C HIS A 455 5.13 0.34 31.30
N ASP A 456 4.36 -0.63 31.78
CA ASP A 456 3.67 -1.58 30.90
C ASP A 456 2.65 -0.79 30.06
N LEU A 457 2.56 -1.12 28.77
CA LEU A 457 1.70 -0.43 27.79
C LEU A 457 0.90 -1.46 27.00
N ASP A 458 0.43 -2.51 27.67
CA ASP A 458 -0.22 -3.63 26.98
C ASP A 458 -1.64 -3.24 26.58
N LEU A 459 -2.32 -2.39 27.36
CA LEU A 459 -3.62 -1.85 26.96
C LEU A 459 -3.50 -0.96 25.70
N GLU A 460 -2.48 -0.10 25.63
CA GLU A 460 -2.21 0.69 24.43
C GLU A 460 -1.87 -0.18 23.22
N ARG A 461 -1.05 -1.23 23.40
CA ARG A 461 -0.77 -2.21 22.33
C ARG A 461 -2.06 -2.87 21.84
N PHE A 462 -2.96 -3.24 22.74
CA PHE A 462 -4.25 -3.84 22.38
C PHE A 462 -5.10 -2.91 21.51
N LEU A 463 -5.22 -1.62 21.88
CA LEU A 463 -5.94 -0.64 21.07
C LEU A 463 -5.32 -0.43 19.68
N VAL A 464 -3.99 -0.51 19.57
CA VAL A 464 -3.30 -0.41 18.27
C VAL A 464 -3.40 -1.72 17.46
N ILE A 465 -3.50 -2.88 18.11
CA ILE A 465 -3.83 -4.15 17.42
C ILE A 465 -5.22 -4.05 16.79
N ILE A 466 -6.20 -3.49 17.51
CA ILE A 466 -7.53 -3.19 16.95
C ILE A 466 -7.38 -2.26 15.74
N SER A 467 -6.53 -1.24 15.84
CA SER A 467 -6.39 -0.29 14.74
C SER A 467 -5.84 -0.90 13.45
N PHE A 468 -4.84 -1.77 13.54
CA PHE A 468 -4.36 -2.52 12.38
C PHE A 468 -5.39 -3.54 11.89
N SER A 469 -6.14 -4.19 12.79
CA SER A 469 -7.09 -5.23 12.40
C SER A 469 -8.29 -4.69 11.63
N PHE A 470 -8.82 -3.51 11.99
CA PHE A 470 -10.03 -2.95 11.38
C PHE A 470 -9.78 -1.94 10.25
N GLU A 471 -8.55 -1.43 10.11
CA GLU A 471 -8.22 -0.51 9.02
C GLU A 471 -8.45 -1.13 7.63
N LYS A 472 -9.03 -0.32 6.75
CA LYS A 472 -9.52 -0.61 5.39
C LYS A 472 -10.62 -1.67 5.35
N ARG A 473 -11.34 -1.89 6.47
CA ARG A 473 -12.45 -2.85 6.60
C ARG A 473 -13.69 -2.22 7.27
N PRO A 474 -14.34 -1.22 6.64
CA PRO A 474 -15.46 -0.50 7.24
C PRO A 474 -16.67 -1.41 7.58
N LYS A 475 -16.96 -2.43 6.77
CA LYS A 475 -18.02 -3.42 7.06
C LYS A 475 -17.80 -4.11 8.42
N ALA A 476 -16.58 -4.60 8.68
CA ALA A 476 -16.23 -5.22 9.95
C ALA A 476 -16.29 -4.22 11.13
N ALA A 477 -15.85 -2.97 10.91
CA ALA A 477 -15.95 -1.93 11.92
C ALA A 477 -17.42 -1.58 12.27
N LEU A 478 -18.29 -1.51 11.27
CA LEU A 478 -19.73 -1.27 11.43
C LEU A 478 -20.40 -2.41 12.19
N GLU A 479 -20.25 -3.65 11.71
CA GLU A 479 -20.87 -4.84 12.31
C GLU A 479 -20.33 -5.12 13.72
N GLY A 480 -19.02 -4.99 13.92
CA GLY A 480 -18.37 -5.26 15.20
C GLY A 480 -18.61 -4.17 16.25
N PHE A 481 -18.43 -2.90 15.88
CA PHE A 481 -18.58 -1.78 16.82
C PHE A 481 -19.92 -1.07 16.68
N TRP A 482 -20.26 -0.48 15.53
CA TRP A 482 -21.30 0.56 15.52
C TRP A 482 -22.76 0.09 15.41
N ASP A 483 -23.02 -1.09 14.87
CA ASP A 483 -24.38 -1.58 14.57
C ASP A 483 -25.16 -1.95 15.85
N VAL A 484 -24.51 -2.67 16.77
CA VAL A 484 -25.14 -3.13 18.02
C VAL A 484 -24.84 -2.17 19.18
N ARG A 485 -25.73 -1.19 19.40
CA ARG A 485 -25.57 -0.15 20.45
C ARG A 485 -25.31 -0.68 21.87
N ASP A 486 -25.91 -1.81 22.24
CA ASP A 486 -25.74 -2.46 23.54
C ASP A 486 -24.76 -3.66 23.51
N GLY A 487 -24.00 -3.80 22.42
CA GLY A 487 -23.02 -4.87 22.22
C GLY A 487 -21.79 -4.74 23.12
N ALA A 488 -21.09 -5.86 23.35
CA ALA A 488 -19.89 -5.88 24.20
C ALA A 488 -18.78 -4.96 23.67
N LEU A 489 -18.59 -4.88 22.34
CA LEU A 489 -17.59 -4.03 21.71
C LEU A 489 -17.94 -2.53 21.85
N MET A 490 -19.21 -2.13 21.72
CA MET A 490 -19.61 -0.75 22.07
C MET A 490 -19.41 -0.46 23.55
N GLY A 491 -19.73 -1.41 24.41
CA GLY A 491 -19.42 -1.33 25.84
C GLY A 491 -17.92 -1.11 26.09
N PHE A 492 -17.06 -1.78 25.32
CA PHE A 492 -15.62 -1.59 25.34
C PHE A 492 -15.19 -0.20 24.88
N VAL A 493 -15.74 0.35 23.79
CA VAL A 493 -15.45 1.73 23.34
C VAL A 493 -15.85 2.75 24.41
N HIS A 494 -17.02 2.59 25.01
CA HIS A 494 -17.46 3.42 26.14
C HIS A 494 -16.61 3.23 27.41
N TRP A 495 -16.00 2.07 27.60
CA TRP A 495 -15.10 1.81 28.72
C TRP A 495 -13.72 2.43 28.48
N ALA A 496 -13.11 2.18 27.31
CA ALA A 496 -11.78 2.64 26.92
C ALA A 496 -11.69 4.18 26.88
N SER A 497 -12.79 4.84 26.50
CA SER A 497 -12.87 6.31 26.45
C SER A 497 -12.97 7.02 27.80
N ARG A 498 -13.26 6.32 28.91
CA ARG A 498 -13.32 6.94 30.25
C ARG A 498 -11.93 7.39 30.66
N ARG A 499 -11.81 8.45 31.48
CA ARG A 499 -10.57 8.96 32.15
C ARG A 499 -9.31 8.12 31.86
N ALA A 500 -8.55 8.55 30.87
CA ALA A 500 -7.40 7.83 30.34
C ALA A 500 -6.11 8.66 30.52
N SER A 501 -4.98 7.99 30.60
CA SER A 501 -3.66 8.61 30.54
C SER A 501 -3.36 9.13 29.13
N THR A 502 -2.34 9.99 28.99
CA THR A 502 -1.94 10.55 27.68
C THR A 502 -1.62 9.47 26.64
N PRO A 503 -0.87 8.39 26.96
CA PRO A 503 -0.66 7.30 26.00
C PRO A 503 -1.93 6.55 25.64
N LEU A 504 -2.80 6.29 26.62
CA LEU A 504 -4.05 5.57 26.40
C LEU A 504 -5.03 6.35 25.52
N VAL A 505 -5.12 7.67 25.72
CA VAL A 505 -5.89 8.56 24.83
C VAL A 505 -5.34 8.54 23.41
N THR A 506 -4.00 8.56 23.27
CA THR A 506 -3.33 8.50 21.95
C THR A 506 -3.68 7.22 21.21
N ALA A 507 -3.53 6.06 21.86
CA ALA A 507 -3.87 4.77 21.30
C ALA A 507 -5.38 4.63 21.00
N PHE A 508 -6.24 5.16 21.88
CA PHE A 508 -7.69 5.18 21.66
C PHE A 508 -8.08 6.03 20.45
N CYS A 509 -7.44 7.18 20.23
CA CYS A 509 -7.69 8.01 19.05
C CYS A 509 -7.23 7.31 17.76
N GLU A 510 -6.13 6.55 17.78
CA GLU A 510 -5.71 5.73 16.63
C GLU A 510 -6.67 4.57 16.36
N MET A 511 -7.17 3.91 17.40
CA MET A 511 -8.24 2.92 17.27
C MET A 511 -9.49 3.55 16.65
N LEU A 512 -9.98 4.66 17.21
CA LEU A 512 -11.21 5.31 16.73
C LEU A 512 -11.10 5.75 15.26
N GLN A 513 -9.93 6.20 14.82
CA GLN A 513 -9.65 6.51 13.40
C GLN A 513 -9.87 5.30 12.48
N SER A 514 -9.32 4.14 12.86
CA SER A 514 -9.38 2.93 12.03
C SER A 514 -10.76 2.29 11.94
N ILE A 515 -11.64 2.56 12.90
CA ILE A 515 -13.04 2.10 12.90
C ILE A 515 -14.00 3.18 12.38
N SER A 516 -13.49 4.21 11.68
CA SER A 516 -14.26 5.36 11.19
C SER A 516 -13.87 5.75 9.77
N GLU A 517 -13.71 4.77 8.88
CA GLU A 517 -13.13 4.97 7.55
C GLU A 517 -14.12 5.19 6.41
N ASP A 518 -15.41 5.12 6.70
CA ASP A 518 -16.49 5.45 5.77
C ASP A 518 -17.47 6.46 6.39
N GLU A 519 -18.43 6.94 5.61
CA GLU A 519 -19.37 7.98 6.05
C GLU A 519 -20.25 7.50 7.23
N GLU A 520 -20.68 6.24 7.21
CA GLU A 520 -21.54 5.67 8.26
C GLU A 520 -20.79 5.52 9.58
N CYS A 521 -19.62 4.87 9.59
CA CYS A 521 -18.83 4.69 10.80
C CYS A 521 -18.29 6.02 11.34
N ALA A 522 -17.86 6.94 10.47
CA ALA A 522 -17.41 8.27 10.89
C ALA A 522 -18.54 9.09 11.53
N THR A 523 -19.77 8.94 11.05
CA THR A 523 -20.95 9.58 11.65
C THR A 523 -21.31 8.93 12.99
N ALA A 524 -21.20 7.61 13.13
CA ALA A 524 -21.39 6.92 14.41
C ALA A 524 -20.34 7.35 15.45
N ALA A 525 -19.06 7.45 15.06
CA ALA A 525 -18.00 7.96 15.90
C ALA A 525 -18.20 9.44 16.27
N HIS A 526 -18.75 10.25 15.36
CA HIS A 526 -19.15 11.61 15.65
C HIS A 526 -20.23 11.69 16.74
N ASP A 527 -21.29 10.89 16.62
CA ASP A 527 -22.38 10.81 17.58
C ASP A 527 -21.89 10.35 18.97
N PHE A 528 -20.95 9.41 18.99
CA PHE A 528 -20.26 8.99 20.21
C PHE A 528 -19.53 10.17 20.89
N LEU A 529 -18.79 10.99 20.13
CA LEU A 529 -18.04 12.13 20.67
C LEU A 529 -18.90 13.35 21.05
N LEU A 530 -20.15 13.43 20.57
CA LEU A 530 -21.11 14.48 20.92
C LEU A 530 -21.69 14.33 22.34
N ASP A 531 -21.50 13.18 22.99
CA ASP A 531 -22.07 12.86 24.32
C ASP A 531 -23.62 12.76 24.30
N SER A 532 -24.18 12.29 23.18
CA SER A 532 -25.62 12.11 22.96
C SER A 532 -26.17 10.80 23.57
N GLY A 533 -25.81 10.48 24.81
CA GLY A 533 -26.52 9.42 25.55
C GLY A 533 -27.96 9.87 25.84
N PRO A 534 -29.00 9.01 25.66
CA PRO A 534 -30.37 9.40 25.95
C PRO A 534 -30.50 9.83 27.42
N GLN A 535 -31.10 11.01 27.62
CA GLN A 535 -31.47 11.59 28.92
C GLN A 535 -32.62 10.81 29.61
N SER A 536 -32.64 9.47 29.52
CA SER A 536 -33.64 8.60 30.11
C SER A 536 -32.99 7.45 30.88
N SER A 537 -33.23 7.44 32.20
CA SER A 537 -32.82 6.45 33.21
C SER A 537 -31.54 6.78 33.99
N GLY A 538 -31.73 7.49 35.10
CA GLY A 538 -30.70 7.99 36.01
C GLY A 538 -29.98 6.95 36.87
N LYS A 539 -29.28 5.98 36.26
CA LYS A 539 -28.35 5.09 37.00
C LYS A 539 -26.88 5.14 36.54
N MET A 540 -26.57 5.66 35.35
CA MET A 540 -25.18 5.87 34.92
C MET A 540 -24.78 7.34 35.12
N ARG A 541 -24.41 7.72 36.35
CA ARG A 541 -23.88 9.07 36.64
C ARG A 541 -22.61 9.34 35.82
N ARG A 542 -22.64 10.37 34.97
CA ARG A 542 -21.51 11.19 34.45
C ARG A 542 -20.11 10.66 34.81
N THR A 543 -19.60 9.70 34.05
CA THR A 543 -18.16 9.43 33.98
C THR A 543 -17.65 10.12 32.73
N HIS A 544 -16.77 11.12 32.86
CA HIS A 544 -16.18 11.85 31.73
C HIS A 544 -15.51 10.88 30.75
N SER A 545 -16.19 10.58 29.64
CA SER A 545 -15.62 9.94 28.45
C SER A 545 -14.99 10.98 27.53
N LEU A 546 -14.06 10.55 26.68
CA LEU A 546 -13.53 11.39 25.61
C LEU A 546 -14.70 11.92 24.77
N SER A 547 -14.73 13.24 24.61
CA SER A 547 -15.78 13.96 23.87
C SER A 547 -15.14 15.09 23.07
N TRP A 548 -15.88 15.63 22.11
CA TRP A 548 -15.45 16.83 21.38
C TRP A 548 -15.02 17.95 22.33
N ASN A 549 -15.81 18.20 23.37
CA ASN A 549 -15.50 19.21 24.38
C ASN A 549 -14.17 18.98 25.09
N GLN A 550 -13.78 17.74 25.36
CA GLN A 550 -12.49 17.43 25.97
C GLN A 550 -11.35 17.67 24.97
N ILE A 551 -11.46 17.13 23.75
CA ILE A 551 -10.47 17.27 22.68
C ILE A 551 -10.17 18.77 22.45
N PHE A 552 -11.20 19.61 22.29
CA PHE A 552 -11.01 21.04 22.04
C PHE A 552 -10.45 21.80 23.24
N LYS A 553 -10.84 21.45 24.48
CA LYS A 553 -10.28 22.05 25.68
C LYS A 553 -8.79 21.76 25.80
N GLU A 554 -8.38 20.52 25.56
CA GLU A 554 -6.98 20.11 25.62
C GLU A 554 -6.18 20.75 24.47
N LEU A 555 -6.66 20.69 23.22
CA LEU A 555 -6.02 21.37 22.08
C LEU A 555 -5.81 22.87 22.35
N THR A 556 -6.84 23.56 22.87
CA THR A 556 -6.75 24.99 23.20
C THR A 556 -5.77 25.25 24.34
N PHE A 557 -5.81 24.40 25.38
CA PHE A 557 -4.91 24.50 26.53
C PHE A 557 -3.45 24.33 26.13
N PHE A 558 -3.12 23.26 25.41
CA PHE A 558 -1.76 22.99 24.97
C PHE A 558 -1.28 24.02 23.93
N SER A 559 -2.13 24.43 22.99
CA SER A 559 -1.79 25.49 22.02
C SER A 559 -1.48 26.81 22.73
N SER A 560 -2.28 27.19 23.73
CA SER A 560 -2.03 28.39 24.55
C SER A 560 -0.73 28.25 25.36
N LYS A 561 -0.50 27.09 25.99
CA LYS A 561 0.73 26.79 26.76
C LYS A 561 1.99 26.87 25.89
N ILE A 562 1.93 26.40 24.65
CA ILE A 562 3.04 26.49 23.69
C ILE A 562 3.28 27.95 23.29
N ARG A 563 2.21 28.73 23.07
CA ARG A 563 2.29 30.13 22.63
C ARG A 563 2.76 31.09 23.72
N ASP A 564 2.33 30.89 24.97
CA ASP A 564 2.61 31.79 26.09
C ASP A 564 4.00 31.56 26.71
N ARG A 565 4.79 30.61 26.18
CA ARG A 565 6.17 30.38 26.61
C ARG A 565 7.06 31.51 26.07
N PRO A 566 7.71 32.32 26.94
CA PRO A 566 8.47 33.47 26.48
C PRO A 566 9.65 33.03 25.59
N ALA A 567 9.79 33.67 24.43
CA ALA A 567 10.99 33.55 23.61
C ALA A 567 12.19 34.02 24.44
N LEU A 568 13.13 33.11 24.73
CA LEU A 568 14.39 33.48 25.38
C LEU A 568 15.15 34.50 24.51
N PRO A 569 15.80 35.53 25.10
CA PRO A 569 16.64 36.44 24.35
C PRO A 569 17.76 35.68 23.63
N GLN A 570 18.06 36.08 22.39
CA GLN A 570 19.18 35.58 21.59
C GLN A 570 20.48 35.43 22.42
N PRO A 571 21.30 34.38 22.19
CA PRO A 571 22.58 34.28 22.85
C PRO A 571 23.50 35.39 22.31
N GLN A 572 23.73 36.40 23.15
CA GLN A 572 24.90 37.25 23.00
C GLN A 572 26.14 36.35 23.12
N THR A 573 26.92 36.33 22.05
CA THR A 573 28.36 36.02 21.96
C THR A 573 29.09 35.53 23.23
N TYR A 574 29.74 34.38 23.07
CA TYR A 574 30.92 33.86 23.78
C TYR A 574 30.78 33.44 25.25
N ARG A 575 30.56 32.14 25.46
CA ARG A 575 31.43 31.29 26.30
C ARG A 575 31.37 29.83 25.82
N ALA A 576 32.53 29.27 25.50
CA ALA A 576 32.69 27.86 25.15
C ALA A 576 32.48 26.98 26.39
N GLY A 577 31.26 26.47 26.53
CA GLY A 577 30.87 25.38 27.42
C GLY A 577 29.91 24.48 26.64
N LYS A 578 30.03 23.17 26.83
CA LYS A 578 29.32 22.11 26.11
C LYS A 578 27.84 22.48 25.83
N PRO A 579 27.30 22.19 24.63
CA PRO A 579 25.88 22.44 24.36
C PRO A 579 25.05 21.61 25.35
N HIS A 580 24.33 22.29 26.24
CA HIS A 580 23.24 21.66 26.98
C HIS A 580 22.11 21.43 25.97
N SER A 581 21.75 20.17 25.79
CA SER A 581 20.72 19.66 24.87
C SER A 581 19.29 19.87 25.37
N ASP A 582 19.07 20.67 26.42
CA ASP A 582 17.76 20.84 27.06
C ASP A 582 16.91 21.94 26.40
N PHE A 583 16.83 21.94 25.06
CA PHE A 583 16.03 22.89 24.29
C PHE A 583 14.74 22.24 23.76
N ALA A 584 13.59 22.73 24.25
CA ALA A 584 12.35 22.85 23.49
C ALA A 584 11.57 21.59 23.04
N GLU A 585 11.58 20.47 23.76
CA GLU A 585 10.55 19.45 23.57
C GLU A 585 9.34 19.75 24.48
N ALA A 586 8.14 19.82 23.90
CA ALA A 586 6.94 19.45 24.66
C ALA A 586 7.15 18.00 25.15
N GLU A 587 6.61 17.62 26.31
CA GLU A 587 6.64 16.21 26.73
C GLU A 587 6.22 15.33 25.54
N PRO A 588 7.02 14.32 25.15
CA PRO A 588 6.83 13.60 23.88
C PRO A 588 5.42 13.00 23.78
N GLU A 589 4.88 12.53 24.91
CA GLU A 589 3.50 12.04 25.02
C GLU A 589 2.45 13.11 24.70
N SER A 590 2.66 14.36 25.14
CA SER A 590 1.75 15.47 24.82
C SER A 590 1.76 15.78 23.33
N SER A 591 2.92 15.71 22.66
CA SER A 591 2.98 15.88 21.20
C SER A 591 2.22 14.77 20.47
N MET A 592 2.43 13.51 20.88
CA MET A 592 1.74 12.35 20.30
C MET A 592 0.21 12.42 20.50
N MET A 593 -0.24 12.90 21.66
CA MET A 593 -1.66 13.12 21.91
C MET A 593 -2.24 14.21 21.01
N LEU A 594 -1.56 15.35 20.85
CA LEU A 594 -2.02 16.41 19.94
C LEU A 594 -2.04 15.93 18.48
N GLU A 595 -1.04 15.17 18.07
CA GLU A 595 -0.98 14.54 16.75
C GLU A 595 -2.19 13.60 16.55
N SER A 596 -2.45 12.68 17.47
CA SER A 596 -3.58 11.75 17.37
C SER A 596 -4.94 12.44 17.40
N TYR A 597 -5.12 13.53 18.15
CA TYR A 597 -6.33 14.36 18.09
C TYR A 597 -6.54 15.00 16.72
N LEU A 598 -5.50 15.63 16.16
CA LEU A 598 -5.60 16.24 14.84
C LEU A 598 -5.83 15.20 13.74
N ARG A 599 -5.22 14.01 13.85
CA ARG A 599 -5.43 12.90 12.92
C ARG A 599 -6.84 12.33 13.01
N LEU A 600 -7.39 12.16 14.22
CA LEU A 600 -8.79 11.78 14.42
C LEU A 600 -9.75 12.80 13.82
N ILE A 601 -9.53 14.09 14.08
CA ILE A 601 -10.32 15.17 13.46
C ILE A 601 -10.22 15.10 11.94
N THR A 602 -9.00 14.93 11.42
CA THR A 602 -8.74 14.83 9.98
C THR A 602 -9.55 13.70 9.36
N ARG A 603 -9.51 12.49 9.95
CA ARG A 603 -10.25 11.33 9.46
C ARG A 603 -11.75 11.55 9.48
N LEU A 604 -12.32 11.85 10.65
CA LEU A 604 -13.77 12.04 10.80
C LEU A 604 -14.30 13.16 9.88
N CYS A 605 -13.52 14.23 9.72
CA CYS A 605 -13.87 15.34 8.84
C CYS A 605 -13.70 15.02 7.35
N ALA A 606 -12.82 14.09 6.96
CA ALA A 606 -12.70 13.67 5.57
C ALA A 606 -13.91 12.83 5.15
N GLU A 607 -14.27 11.85 5.98
CA GLU A 607 -15.31 10.86 5.65
C GLU A 607 -16.73 11.35 5.91
N SER A 608 -17.00 12.12 6.99
CA SER A 608 -18.37 12.52 7.36
C SER A 608 -18.67 13.99 7.04
N THR A 609 -19.70 14.20 6.21
CA THR A 609 -20.27 15.52 5.93
C THR A 609 -20.82 16.20 7.19
N ALA A 610 -21.43 15.44 8.10
CA ALA A 610 -21.99 15.94 9.35
C ALA A 610 -20.91 16.50 10.28
N VAL A 611 -19.80 15.79 10.46
CA VAL A 611 -18.63 16.22 11.24
C VAL A 611 -18.09 17.53 10.70
N ARG A 612 -17.88 17.58 9.38
CA ARG A 612 -17.29 18.73 8.69
C ARG A 612 -18.15 19.99 8.87
N ASN A 613 -19.47 19.86 8.74
CA ASN A 613 -20.41 20.96 9.01
C ASN A 613 -20.40 21.39 10.48
N PHE A 614 -20.40 20.42 11.41
CA PHE A 614 -20.32 20.71 12.85
C PHE A 614 -19.06 21.50 13.19
N LEU A 615 -17.88 21.05 12.74
CA LEU A 615 -16.60 21.69 13.04
C LEU A 615 -16.48 23.11 12.47
N LEU A 616 -16.95 23.32 11.24
CA LEU A 616 -16.89 24.62 10.56
C LEU A 616 -17.88 25.64 11.15
N GLN A 617 -19.03 25.19 11.64
CA GLN A 617 -20.10 26.07 12.15
C GLN A 617 -20.11 26.21 13.67
N HIS A 618 -19.23 25.49 14.39
CA HIS A 618 -19.26 25.50 15.86
C HIS A 618 -18.91 26.88 16.44
N ALA A 619 -19.84 27.46 17.20
CA ALA A 619 -19.77 28.85 17.67
C ALA A 619 -18.57 29.17 18.59
N SER A 620 -17.94 28.17 19.22
CA SER A 620 -16.87 28.39 20.19
C SER A 620 -15.52 27.80 19.82
N PHE A 621 -15.45 26.83 18.89
CA PHE A 621 -14.20 26.10 18.66
C PHE A 621 -13.24 26.86 17.74
N HIS A 622 -13.75 27.66 16.80
CA HIS A 622 -12.95 28.48 15.87
C HIS A 622 -11.76 27.70 15.27
N MET A 623 -12.02 26.47 14.84
CA MET A 623 -10.97 25.47 14.57
C MET A 623 -9.95 25.94 13.54
N THR A 624 -10.39 26.58 12.46
CA THR A 624 -9.51 27.16 11.43
C THR A 624 -8.49 28.14 12.01
N GLU A 625 -8.94 29.05 12.89
CA GLU A 625 -8.05 30.03 13.52
C GLU A 625 -7.10 29.37 14.51
N LEU A 626 -7.58 28.41 15.30
CA LEU A 626 -6.76 27.64 16.24
C LEU A 626 -5.63 26.90 15.52
N LEU A 627 -5.92 26.28 14.38
CA LEU A 627 -4.94 25.55 13.56
C LEU A 627 -3.86 26.49 12.99
N PHE A 628 -4.24 27.66 12.47
CA PHE A 628 -3.26 28.64 11.99
C PHE A 628 -2.43 29.25 13.13
N GLN A 629 -3.03 29.49 14.31
CA GLN A 629 -2.29 29.90 15.51
C GLN A 629 -1.29 28.84 15.97
N LEU A 630 -1.70 27.57 15.93
CA LEU A 630 -0.83 26.44 16.25
C LEU A 630 0.33 26.33 15.23
N ALA A 631 0.04 26.51 13.94
CA ALA A 631 1.05 26.50 12.87
C ALA A 631 2.07 27.64 13.02
N SER A 632 1.65 28.81 13.51
CA SER A 632 2.51 29.96 13.84
C SER A 632 3.35 29.78 15.11
N SER A 633 3.12 28.71 15.88
CA SER A 633 3.84 28.44 17.13
C SER A 633 5.12 27.63 16.91
N ALA A 634 6.02 27.66 17.88
CA ALA A 634 7.27 26.90 17.86
C ALA A 634 7.01 25.42 18.18
N ILE A 635 6.44 24.70 17.21
CA ILE A 635 6.12 23.27 17.28
C ILE A 635 7.01 22.46 16.32
N GLY A 636 7.08 21.14 16.57
CA GLY A 636 7.75 20.20 15.68
C GLY A 636 7.10 20.11 14.29
N PRO A 637 7.85 19.71 13.26
CA PRO A 637 7.38 19.69 11.87
C PRO A 637 6.18 18.76 11.66
N ARG A 638 6.14 17.61 12.35
CA ARG A 638 5.04 16.63 12.24
C ARG A 638 3.71 17.17 12.77
N LEU A 639 3.71 17.81 13.94
CA LEU A 639 2.50 18.43 14.49
C LEU A 639 2.01 19.58 13.59
N ARG A 640 2.93 20.36 13.00
CA ARG A 640 2.58 21.40 12.02
C ARG A 640 1.97 20.79 10.75
N ALA A 641 2.52 19.69 10.26
CA ALA A 641 1.97 18.94 9.13
C ALA A 641 0.56 18.39 9.42
N CYS A 642 0.30 17.88 10.64
CA CYS A 642 -1.03 17.46 11.07
C CYS A 642 -2.03 18.63 11.05
N ALA A 643 -1.61 19.84 11.44
CA ALA A 643 -2.46 21.03 11.37
C ALA A 643 -2.85 21.38 9.92
N PHE A 644 -1.91 21.35 8.98
CA PHE A 644 -2.21 21.56 7.56
C PHE A 644 -3.08 20.45 6.96
N THR A 645 -2.86 19.20 7.37
CA THR A 645 -3.69 18.06 6.92
C THR A 645 -5.11 18.16 7.46
N THR A 646 -5.29 18.67 8.69
CA THR A 646 -6.62 18.95 9.26
C THR A 646 -7.30 20.11 8.52
N LEU A 647 -6.57 21.17 8.16
CA LEU A 647 -7.13 22.24 7.31
C LEU A 647 -7.54 21.71 5.94
N ARG A 648 -6.78 20.75 5.39
CA ARG A 648 -7.09 20.09 4.12
C ARG A 648 -8.38 19.27 4.21
N SER A 649 -8.64 18.56 5.31
CA SER A 649 -9.85 17.73 5.42
C SER A 649 -11.15 18.55 5.41
N PHE A 650 -11.13 19.83 5.81
CA PHE A 650 -12.27 20.74 5.63
C PHE A 650 -12.63 21.01 4.17
N LEU A 651 -11.72 20.75 3.24
CA LEU A 651 -11.90 20.89 1.80
C LEU A 651 -12.31 19.56 1.14
N SER A 652 -12.55 18.50 1.91
CA SER A 652 -13.20 17.29 1.38
C SER A 652 -14.63 17.65 1.03
N HIS A 653 -15.09 17.31 -0.18
CA HIS A 653 -16.36 17.80 -0.72
C HIS A 653 -16.45 19.34 -0.72
N LYS A 654 -15.48 19.97 -1.40
CA LYS A 654 -15.21 21.41 -1.33
C LYS A 654 -16.36 22.25 -1.88
N SER A 655 -17.05 22.98 -0.99
CA SER A 655 -17.98 24.05 -1.38
C SER A 655 -17.29 25.39 -1.61
N ARG A 656 -17.94 26.27 -2.38
CA ARG A 656 -17.41 27.60 -2.72
C ARG A 656 -17.14 28.46 -1.49
N ASN A 657 -18.09 28.48 -0.54
CA ASN A 657 -18.00 29.30 0.67
C ASN A 657 -16.79 28.90 1.54
N VAL A 658 -16.63 27.59 1.78
CA VAL A 658 -15.54 27.06 2.60
C VAL A 658 -14.19 27.29 1.93
N GLY A 659 -14.09 27.03 0.62
CA GLY A 659 -12.86 27.26 -0.13
C GLY A 659 -12.42 28.73 -0.13
N GLN A 660 -13.33 29.67 -0.36
CA GLN A 660 -13.02 31.10 -0.34
C GLN A 660 -12.62 31.61 1.06
N PHE A 661 -13.31 31.13 2.11
CA PHE A 661 -12.96 31.44 3.49
C PHE A 661 -11.57 30.94 3.87
N LEU A 662 -11.23 29.70 3.51
CA LEU A 662 -9.92 29.12 3.80
C LEU A 662 -8.80 29.81 3.02
N TRP A 663 -9.00 30.15 1.75
CA TRP A 663 -8.05 30.97 0.98
C TRP A 663 -7.75 32.30 1.67
N THR A 664 -8.80 33.01 2.09
CA THR A 664 -8.67 34.31 2.77
C THR A 664 -7.91 34.18 4.09
N THR A 665 -8.23 33.15 4.88
CA THR A 665 -7.57 32.90 6.17
C THR A 665 -6.10 32.50 6.00
N LEU A 666 -5.80 31.64 5.01
CA LEU A 666 -4.43 31.27 4.63
C LEU A 666 -3.62 32.52 4.23
N ASP A 667 -4.22 33.42 3.47
CA ASP A 667 -3.56 34.64 2.98
C ASP A 667 -3.22 35.63 4.11
N ILE A 668 -4.13 35.75 5.08
CA ILE A 668 -3.90 36.50 6.33
C ILE A 668 -2.73 35.88 7.11
N TRP A 669 -2.72 34.56 7.26
CA TRP A 669 -1.67 33.84 7.96
C TRP A 669 -0.29 34.01 7.30
N VAL A 670 -0.19 33.77 5.99
CA VAL A 670 1.06 33.96 5.22
C VAL A 670 1.52 35.42 5.28
N SER A 671 0.61 36.39 5.37
CA SER A 671 0.99 37.81 5.54
C SER A 671 1.49 38.17 6.95
N GLY A 672 1.66 37.18 7.85
CA GLY A 672 2.11 37.35 9.24
C GLY A 672 0.99 37.48 10.27
N GLY A 673 -0.26 37.18 9.88
CA GLY A 673 -1.39 37.07 10.80
C GLY A 673 -1.24 35.92 11.80
N TYR A 674 -1.98 35.97 12.90
CA TYR A 674 -1.99 34.94 13.97
C TYR A 674 -0.67 34.70 14.72
N ALA A 675 0.36 35.52 14.48
CA ALA A 675 1.62 35.48 15.22
C ALA A 675 1.44 35.89 16.70
N PRO A 676 2.27 35.39 17.65
CA PRO A 676 2.21 35.77 19.06
C PRO A 676 2.40 37.29 19.22
N GLY A 677 1.44 37.97 19.85
CA GLY A 677 1.49 39.44 20.06
C GLY A 677 0.89 40.30 18.94
N SER A 678 0.37 39.70 17.86
CA SER A 678 -0.31 40.42 16.76
C SER A 678 -1.61 41.13 17.17
N SER A 679 -2.17 40.83 18.35
CA SER A 679 -3.36 41.46 18.93
C SER A 679 -3.08 42.72 19.76
N ALA A 680 -1.82 43.12 19.92
CA ALA A 680 -1.51 44.41 20.55
C ALA A 680 -1.86 45.56 19.59
N PRO A 681 -2.58 46.61 20.06
CA PRO A 681 -2.86 47.77 19.21
C PRO A 681 -1.53 48.36 18.71
N LYS A 682 -1.38 48.48 17.39
CA LYS A 682 -0.20 49.08 16.75
C LYS A 682 0.00 50.50 17.30
N ALA A 683 0.83 50.66 18.33
CA ALA A 683 1.40 51.94 18.65
C ALA A 683 2.30 52.33 17.48
N ALA A 684 2.06 53.51 16.91
CA ALA A 684 2.88 54.06 15.84
C ALA A 684 4.30 54.34 16.38
N SER A 685 5.19 53.35 16.28
CA SER A 685 6.62 53.54 16.48
C SER A 685 7.36 53.24 15.18
N SER A 686 8.00 54.29 14.68
CA SER A 686 8.85 54.35 13.50
C SER A 686 10.16 53.59 13.73
N GLY A 687 10.12 52.26 13.62
CA GLY A 687 11.30 51.40 13.65
C GLY A 687 11.09 50.12 12.86
N GLY A 688 11.52 50.11 11.60
CA GLY A 688 11.78 48.91 10.79
C GLY A 688 10.65 47.87 10.69
N ALA A 689 9.46 48.24 10.23
CA ALA A 689 8.44 47.25 9.89
C ALA A 689 8.87 46.47 8.63
N THR A 690 9.06 45.16 8.74
CA THR A 690 9.11 44.27 7.58
C THR A 690 7.80 44.41 6.81
N SER A 691 7.87 44.62 5.50
CA SER A 691 6.67 44.67 4.66
C SER A 691 5.92 43.33 4.70
N SER A 692 4.60 43.34 4.58
CA SER A 692 3.76 42.12 4.55
C SER A 692 4.22 41.13 3.47
N ALA A 693 4.69 41.62 2.33
CA ALA A 693 5.30 40.80 1.27
C ALA A 693 6.62 40.13 1.72
N SER A 694 7.43 40.79 2.55
CA SER A 694 8.64 40.20 3.12
C SER A 694 8.32 39.15 4.20
N ALA A 695 7.21 39.30 4.93
CA ALA A 695 6.75 38.31 5.89
C ALA A 695 6.24 37.04 5.18
N ALA A 696 5.48 37.20 4.10
CA ALA A 696 5.01 36.10 3.25
C ALA A 696 6.16 35.24 2.71
N GLY A 697 7.19 35.88 2.15
CA GLY A 697 8.38 35.17 1.68
C GLY A 697 9.12 34.42 2.79
N ALA A 698 9.20 35.00 4.01
CA ALA A 698 9.88 34.37 5.14
C ALA A 698 9.13 33.14 5.68
N ILE A 699 7.80 33.21 5.79
CA ILE A 699 6.96 32.09 6.25
C ILE A 699 7.02 30.95 5.25
N LEU A 700 6.78 31.22 3.96
CA LEU A 700 6.83 30.18 2.92
C LEU A 700 8.22 29.53 2.84
N LYS A 701 9.29 30.33 2.93
CA LYS A 701 10.66 29.79 2.99
C LYS A 701 10.92 28.95 4.25
N GLY A 702 10.30 29.30 5.38
CA GLY A 702 10.37 28.49 6.60
C GLY A 702 9.75 27.10 6.46
N LEU A 703 8.78 26.93 5.55
CA LEU A 703 8.10 25.66 5.29
C LEU A 703 8.85 24.76 4.29
N THR A 704 10.03 25.13 3.79
CA THR A 704 10.74 24.31 2.78
C THR A 704 11.59 23.19 3.40
N SER A 705 11.82 23.23 4.72
CA SER A 705 12.67 22.24 5.41
C SER A 705 11.94 20.92 5.68
N GLY A 706 12.71 19.83 5.69
CA GLY A 706 12.18 18.49 5.96
C GLY A 706 11.38 17.90 4.79
N PHE A 707 10.51 16.94 5.10
CA PHE A 707 9.57 16.27 4.19
C PHE A 707 8.11 16.53 4.59
N GLU A 708 7.82 16.43 5.90
CA GLU A 708 6.46 16.50 6.48
C GLU A 708 5.73 17.80 6.15
N GLU A 709 6.35 18.95 6.46
CA GLU A 709 5.72 20.27 6.31
C GLU A 709 5.52 20.65 4.84
N PRO A 710 6.54 20.53 3.96
CA PRO A 710 6.34 20.77 2.52
C PRO A 710 5.23 19.90 1.94
N THR A 711 5.19 18.61 2.29
CA THR A 711 4.20 17.67 1.75
C THR A 711 2.79 18.07 2.17
N ALA A 712 2.55 18.25 3.48
CA ALA A 712 1.22 18.60 3.98
C ALA A 712 0.75 19.97 3.47
N PHE A 713 1.66 20.94 3.35
CA PHE A 713 1.32 22.27 2.84
C PHE A 713 1.02 22.25 1.33
N VAL A 714 1.81 21.55 0.52
CA VAL A 714 1.52 21.37 -0.92
C VAL A 714 0.18 20.65 -1.12
N GLN A 715 -0.13 19.64 -0.30
CA GLN A 715 -1.43 18.95 -0.36
C GLN A 715 -2.60 19.85 0.06
N LEU A 716 -2.41 20.76 1.00
CA LEU A 716 -3.39 21.80 1.33
C LEU A 716 -3.61 22.75 0.14
N LEU A 717 -2.52 23.21 -0.50
CA LEU A 717 -2.60 24.04 -1.70
C LEU A 717 -3.32 23.31 -2.85
N HIS A 718 -3.05 22.02 -3.02
CA HIS A 718 -3.72 21.17 -4.00
C HIS A 718 -5.24 21.11 -3.77
N ALA A 719 -5.68 20.84 -2.55
CA ALA A 719 -7.11 20.86 -2.21
C ALA A 719 -7.74 22.26 -2.42
N LEU A 720 -6.98 23.33 -2.16
CA LEU A 720 -7.44 24.70 -2.36
C LEU A 720 -7.56 25.11 -3.84
N VAL A 721 -6.75 24.57 -4.75
CA VAL A 721 -6.90 24.80 -6.20
C VAL A 721 -7.85 23.83 -6.88
N SER A 722 -8.22 22.73 -6.22
CA SER A 722 -9.19 21.77 -6.75
C SER A 722 -10.55 22.43 -7.03
N PRO A 723 -11.28 22.00 -8.06
CA PRO A 723 -12.61 22.52 -8.38
C PRO A 723 -13.60 22.44 -7.21
N TYR A 724 -14.65 23.26 -7.27
CA TYR A 724 -15.78 23.15 -6.35
C TYR A 724 -16.71 22.03 -6.81
N GLU A 725 -17.35 21.32 -5.88
CA GLU A 725 -18.31 20.26 -6.26
C GLU A 725 -19.56 20.80 -6.96
N ASP A 726 -19.97 22.03 -6.63
CA ASP A 726 -21.11 22.70 -7.25
C ASP A 726 -20.80 23.17 -8.70
N ASP A 727 -19.56 23.01 -9.18
CA ASP A 727 -19.17 23.42 -10.53
C ASP A 727 -19.70 22.44 -11.58
N CYS A 728 -20.31 22.95 -12.65
CA CYS A 728 -20.93 22.14 -13.70
C CYS A 728 -19.89 21.53 -14.68
N GLY A 729 -18.61 21.55 -14.33
CA GLY A 729 -17.50 21.06 -15.16
C GLY A 729 -17.13 21.97 -16.33
N LEU A 730 -17.70 23.18 -16.40
CA LEU A 730 -17.36 24.17 -17.43
C LEU A 730 -16.05 24.90 -17.12
N TYR A 731 -15.65 24.96 -15.85
CA TYR A 731 -14.44 25.64 -15.37
C TYR A 731 -14.30 27.08 -15.88
N ASP A 732 -15.39 27.83 -15.80
CA ASP A 732 -15.48 29.24 -16.21
C ASP A 732 -15.19 30.23 -15.05
N GLY A 733 -14.78 29.69 -13.90
CA GLY A 733 -14.54 30.39 -12.64
C GLY A 733 -13.13 30.15 -12.09
N LEU A 734 -12.66 31.05 -11.21
CA LEU A 734 -11.41 30.82 -10.47
C LEU A 734 -11.67 29.95 -9.22
N PRO A 735 -10.73 29.05 -8.85
CA PRO A 735 -10.84 28.22 -7.65
C PRO A 735 -10.53 28.98 -6.33
N PHE A 736 -10.44 30.32 -6.41
CA PHE A 736 -10.13 31.23 -5.31
C PHE A 736 -10.78 32.62 -5.54
N PRO A 737 -10.85 33.50 -4.52
CA PRO A 737 -11.40 34.86 -4.68
C PRO A 737 -10.56 35.75 -5.60
N GLU A 738 -11.18 36.44 -6.57
CA GLU A 738 -10.47 37.34 -7.51
C GLU A 738 -9.60 38.41 -6.83
N GLN A 739 -9.99 38.87 -5.64
CA GLN A 739 -9.31 39.92 -4.88
C GLN A 739 -8.31 39.40 -3.83
N LEU A 740 -8.01 38.11 -3.84
CA LEU A 740 -7.11 37.48 -2.86
C LEU A 740 -5.73 38.14 -2.87
N GLY A 741 -5.25 38.60 -1.70
CA GLY A 741 -3.94 39.24 -1.57
C GLY A 741 -3.88 40.74 -1.91
N ILE A 742 -4.97 41.37 -2.37
CA ILE A 742 -4.97 42.77 -2.84
C ILE A 742 -4.49 43.80 -1.81
N SER A 743 -4.56 43.48 -0.51
CA SER A 743 -4.13 44.35 0.59
C SER A 743 -2.61 44.37 0.81
N SER A 744 -1.88 43.38 0.28
CA SER A 744 -0.45 43.19 0.54
C SER A 744 0.39 42.97 -0.73
N ARG A 745 -0.21 42.46 -1.80
CA ARG A 745 0.44 42.13 -3.08
C ARG A 745 -0.53 42.24 -4.26
N MET A 746 -0.05 41.92 -5.46
CA MET A 746 -0.91 41.74 -6.63
C MET A 746 -1.91 40.59 -6.40
N PRO A 747 -3.19 40.75 -6.81
CA PRO A 747 -4.17 39.70 -6.62
C PRO A 747 -3.78 38.37 -7.28
N GLY A 748 -4.11 37.27 -6.62
CA GLY A 748 -3.89 35.92 -7.12
C GLY A 748 -3.00 35.06 -6.22
N ILE A 749 -2.60 33.91 -6.78
CA ILE A 749 -1.93 32.83 -6.04
C ILE A 749 -0.49 32.55 -6.51
N ASP A 750 0.11 33.43 -7.30
CA ASP A 750 1.48 33.27 -7.83
C ASP A 750 2.53 32.88 -6.76
N PRO A 751 2.56 33.47 -5.54
CA PRO A 751 3.56 33.08 -4.53
C PRO A 751 3.44 31.63 -4.06
N TYR A 752 2.23 31.06 -4.08
CA TYR A 752 1.99 29.67 -3.70
C TYR A 752 2.43 28.71 -4.81
N ILE A 753 2.25 29.11 -6.07
CA ILE A 753 2.75 28.36 -7.23
C ILE A 753 4.28 28.39 -7.26
N ASP A 754 4.88 29.55 -7.02
CA ASP A 754 6.34 29.73 -6.95
C ASP A 754 6.97 28.87 -5.84
N TYR A 755 6.31 28.78 -4.69
CA TYR A 755 6.71 27.87 -3.62
C TYR A 755 6.61 26.40 -4.07
N ALA A 756 5.45 25.96 -4.57
CA ALA A 756 5.21 24.55 -4.89
C ALA A 756 6.09 24.03 -6.06
N LEU A 757 6.23 24.81 -7.14
CA LEU A 757 6.98 24.39 -8.33
C LEU A 757 8.46 24.77 -8.24
N GLY A 758 8.76 26.00 -7.83
CA GLY A 758 10.12 26.53 -7.84
C GLY A 758 10.96 25.99 -6.70
N GLU A 759 10.54 26.25 -5.46
CA GLU A 759 11.30 25.89 -4.26
C GLU A 759 11.17 24.40 -3.93
N ILE A 760 9.96 23.85 -3.99
CA ILE A 760 9.72 22.45 -3.61
C ILE A 760 10.03 21.47 -4.74
N PHE A 761 9.25 21.47 -5.82
CA PHE A 761 9.40 20.49 -6.90
C PHE A 761 10.77 20.61 -7.62
N GLY A 762 11.15 21.82 -8.01
CA GLY A 762 12.38 22.07 -8.78
C GLY A 762 13.67 22.09 -7.97
N SER A 763 13.65 21.98 -6.64
CA SER A 763 14.87 21.99 -5.82
C SER A 763 14.79 21.05 -4.61
N ARG A 764 13.78 21.17 -3.74
CA ARG A 764 13.71 20.40 -2.50
C ARG A 764 13.58 18.89 -2.70
N VAL A 765 12.79 18.44 -3.67
CA VAL A 765 12.55 17.01 -3.93
C VAL A 765 13.86 16.24 -4.18
N SER A 766 14.83 16.85 -4.87
CA SER A 766 16.13 16.22 -5.14
C SER A 766 17.07 16.17 -3.92
N GLU A 767 16.80 16.94 -2.86
CA GLU A 767 17.63 16.98 -1.65
C GLU A 767 17.26 15.91 -0.61
N LEU A 768 16.10 15.24 -0.78
CA LEU A 768 15.66 14.18 0.12
C LEU A 768 16.48 12.91 -0.09
N THR A 769 16.90 12.29 1.02
CA THR A 769 17.69 11.05 0.99
C THR A 769 16.84 9.79 0.88
N ASP A 770 15.62 9.84 1.44
CA ASP A 770 14.67 8.73 1.38
C ASP A 770 13.88 8.77 0.07
N ILE A 771 14.00 7.71 -0.72
CA ILE A 771 13.36 7.56 -2.03
C ILE A 771 11.83 7.56 -1.89
N VAL A 772 11.27 6.98 -0.83
CA VAL A 772 9.81 6.91 -0.64
C VAL A 772 9.26 8.31 -0.36
N GLN A 773 9.91 9.05 0.55
CA GLN A 773 9.58 10.46 0.82
C GLN A 773 9.73 11.32 -0.44
N GLN A 774 10.79 11.09 -1.22
CA GLN A 774 10.98 11.78 -2.49
C GLN A 774 9.82 11.53 -3.47
N ARG A 775 9.38 10.27 -3.62
CA ARG A 775 8.26 9.89 -4.49
C ARG A 775 6.93 10.51 -4.02
N LEU A 776 6.64 10.52 -2.72
CA LEU A 776 5.43 11.11 -2.17
C LEU A 776 5.34 12.63 -2.33
N LEU A 777 6.44 13.35 -2.04
CA LEU A 777 6.47 14.80 -2.20
C LEU A 777 6.37 15.18 -3.68
N ARG A 778 7.07 14.44 -4.55
CA ARG A 778 6.97 14.58 -6.00
C ARG A 778 5.54 14.38 -6.49
N LEU A 779 4.87 13.31 -6.07
CA LEU A 779 3.47 13.06 -6.41
C LEU A 779 2.57 14.21 -5.98
N SER A 780 2.72 14.71 -4.75
CA SER A 780 1.92 15.83 -4.23
C SER A 780 2.10 17.11 -5.07
N CYS A 781 3.33 17.41 -5.50
CA CYS A 781 3.60 18.52 -6.40
C CYS A 781 3.00 18.30 -7.80
N LEU A 782 3.08 17.08 -8.33
CA LEU A 782 2.55 16.75 -9.66
C LEU A 782 1.02 16.77 -9.69
N ASP A 783 0.35 16.35 -8.62
CA ASP A 783 -1.11 16.48 -8.48
C ASP A 783 -1.51 17.96 -8.48
N PHE A 784 -0.79 18.82 -7.75
CA PHE A 784 -1.00 20.27 -7.78
C PHE A 784 -0.85 20.85 -9.20
N ILE A 785 0.24 20.49 -9.90
CA ILE A 785 0.51 20.96 -11.27
C ILE A 785 -0.59 20.47 -12.22
N THR A 786 -0.94 19.19 -12.16
CA THR A 786 -1.97 18.55 -12.98
C THR A 786 -3.31 19.27 -12.84
N THR A 787 -3.76 19.48 -11.60
CA THR A 787 -5.03 20.17 -11.33
C THR A 787 -5.01 21.60 -11.88
N CYS A 788 -3.90 22.33 -11.78
CA CYS A 788 -3.79 23.69 -12.34
C CYS A 788 -3.85 23.73 -13.88
N LEU A 789 -3.39 22.66 -14.56
CA LEU A 789 -3.44 22.53 -16.01
C LEU A 789 -4.81 22.06 -16.50
N ASP A 790 -5.38 21.04 -15.86
CA ASP A 790 -6.63 20.39 -16.29
C ASP A 790 -7.88 21.26 -16.07
N THR A 791 -7.84 22.16 -15.09
CA THR A 791 -8.95 23.08 -14.79
C THR A 791 -8.99 24.31 -15.69
N PHE A 792 -7.96 24.50 -16.54
CA PHE A 792 -7.98 25.60 -17.49
C PHE A 792 -8.80 25.25 -18.73
N ASN A 793 -9.87 26.00 -18.97
CA ASN A 793 -10.70 25.81 -20.15
C ASN A 793 -10.20 26.64 -21.33
N GLU A 794 -9.32 26.05 -22.16
CA GLU A 794 -8.80 26.72 -23.35
C GLU A 794 -9.87 27.07 -24.39
N ASN A 795 -10.97 26.31 -24.43
CA ASN A 795 -12.04 26.56 -25.39
C ASN A 795 -12.69 27.93 -25.19
N LEU A 796 -12.78 28.43 -23.95
CA LEU A 796 -13.28 29.78 -23.67
C LEU A 796 -12.43 30.86 -24.35
N VAL A 797 -11.11 30.67 -24.30
CA VAL A 797 -10.14 31.60 -24.91
C VAL A 797 -10.18 31.49 -26.43
N ILE A 798 -10.23 30.27 -26.97
CA ILE A 798 -10.31 30.03 -28.42
C ILE A 798 -11.61 30.62 -28.99
N PHE A 799 -12.75 30.39 -28.34
CA PHE A 799 -14.03 30.97 -28.77
C PHE A 799 -14.01 32.50 -28.72
N ALA A 800 -13.50 33.11 -27.66
CA ALA A 800 -13.40 34.57 -27.60
C ALA A 800 -12.45 35.15 -28.65
N SER A 801 -11.38 34.44 -28.99
CA SER A 801 -10.42 34.89 -30.01
C SER A 801 -10.93 34.69 -31.44
N GLN A 802 -11.75 33.66 -31.70
CA GLN A 802 -12.15 33.24 -33.06
C GLN A 802 -13.62 33.53 -33.39
N SER A 803 -14.45 33.94 -32.42
CA SER A 803 -15.89 34.17 -32.61
C SER A 803 -16.34 35.52 -32.05
N ASN A 804 -17.47 36.04 -32.55
CA ASN A 804 -18.10 37.28 -32.06
C ASN A 804 -18.99 37.07 -30.82
N VAL A 805 -18.79 35.97 -30.07
CA VAL A 805 -19.60 35.66 -28.88
C VAL A 805 -19.12 36.53 -27.71
N ALA A 806 -20.06 37.18 -27.00
CA ALA A 806 -19.77 37.98 -25.82
C ALA A 806 -19.49 37.10 -24.58
N VAL A 807 -18.35 36.39 -24.60
CA VAL A 807 -17.93 35.43 -23.56
C VAL A 807 -17.91 36.05 -22.16
N ASP A 808 -17.55 37.34 -22.04
CA ASP A 808 -17.52 38.07 -20.76
C ASP A 808 -18.85 38.10 -20.01
N THR A 809 -19.98 37.96 -20.72
CA THR A 809 -21.32 37.96 -20.09
C THR A 809 -21.79 36.58 -19.64
N ALA A 810 -21.09 35.52 -20.05
CA ALA A 810 -21.49 34.13 -19.87
C ALA A 810 -20.63 33.34 -18.88
N ILE A 811 -19.48 33.89 -18.46
CA ILE A 811 -18.55 33.24 -17.52
C ILE A 811 -18.82 33.69 -16.08
N SER A 812 -18.42 32.85 -15.11
CA SER A 812 -18.62 33.14 -13.70
C SER A 812 -17.58 34.11 -13.09
N THR A 813 -16.43 34.29 -13.73
CA THR A 813 -15.49 35.39 -13.41
C THR A 813 -15.97 36.73 -13.92
N SER A 814 -15.44 37.83 -13.39
CA SER A 814 -15.82 39.19 -13.78
C SER A 814 -15.63 39.52 -15.27
N ASN A 815 -14.61 38.96 -15.92
CA ASN A 815 -14.39 38.99 -17.38
C ASN A 815 -13.31 37.97 -17.77
N LEU A 816 -13.22 37.65 -19.07
CA LEU A 816 -12.33 36.59 -19.56
C LEU A 816 -10.86 36.95 -19.36
N GLU A 817 -10.53 38.24 -19.44
CA GLU A 817 -9.19 38.74 -19.20
C GLU A 817 -8.73 38.45 -17.76
N ASN A 818 -9.58 38.70 -16.77
CA ASN A 818 -9.33 38.40 -15.36
C ASN A 818 -9.23 36.89 -15.11
N TYR A 819 -10.07 36.08 -15.76
CA TYR A 819 -9.91 34.62 -15.75
C TYR A 819 -8.52 34.23 -16.22
N VAL A 820 -8.11 34.64 -17.41
CA VAL A 820 -6.81 34.27 -18.00
C VAL A 820 -5.62 34.77 -17.17
N LEU A 821 -5.65 36.01 -16.70
CA LEU A 821 -4.53 36.61 -15.95
C LEU A 821 -4.35 36.00 -14.57
N LEU A 822 -5.45 35.64 -13.90
CA LEU A 822 -5.43 35.10 -12.54
C LEU A 822 -5.39 33.57 -12.49
N HIS A 823 -5.82 32.87 -13.55
CA HIS A 823 -5.86 31.41 -13.54
C HIS A 823 -4.47 30.80 -13.26
N PRO A 824 -4.38 29.77 -12.38
CA PRO A 824 -3.09 29.16 -11.98
C PRO A 824 -2.26 28.65 -13.18
N PHE A 825 -2.95 28.19 -14.22
CA PHE A 825 -2.37 27.76 -15.51
C PHE A 825 -1.28 28.71 -16.02
N SER A 826 -1.52 30.02 -15.99
CA SER A 826 -0.60 30.99 -16.59
C SER A 826 0.79 30.95 -15.93
N ARG A 827 0.84 30.91 -14.60
CA ARG A 827 2.09 30.85 -13.84
C ARG A 827 2.70 29.45 -13.84
N VAL A 828 1.88 28.40 -13.83
CA VAL A 828 2.37 27.01 -13.98
C VAL A 828 3.07 26.83 -15.33
N MET A 829 2.47 27.31 -16.43
CA MET A 829 3.10 27.27 -17.75
C MET A 829 4.43 28.02 -17.77
N GLU A 830 4.54 29.21 -17.14
CA GLU A 830 5.83 29.91 -17.01
C GLU A 830 6.91 29.05 -16.33
N TRP A 831 6.56 28.32 -15.27
CA TRP A 831 7.48 27.38 -14.59
C TRP A 831 7.82 26.15 -15.43
N MET A 832 6.93 25.69 -16.31
CA MET A 832 7.24 24.58 -17.24
C MET A 832 8.29 24.96 -18.29
N PHE A 833 8.64 26.24 -18.44
CA PHE A 833 9.79 26.68 -19.24
C PHE A 833 11.03 26.96 -18.38
N ASN A 834 11.08 26.51 -17.11
CA ASN A 834 12.26 26.65 -16.25
C ASN A 834 13.12 25.39 -16.27
N ASP A 835 14.44 25.56 -16.42
CA ASP A 835 15.41 24.46 -16.52
C ASP A 835 15.37 23.48 -15.33
N LYS A 836 15.28 23.99 -14.10
CA LYS A 836 15.25 23.15 -12.90
C LYS A 836 13.96 22.32 -12.79
N VAL A 837 12.83 22.95 -13.08
CA VAL A 837 11.51 22.30 -13.03
C VAL A 837 11.38 21.25 -14.12
N VAL A 838 11.85 21.56 -15.33
CA VAL A 838 11.90 20.61 -16.45
C VAL A 838 12.81 19.43 -16.12
N THR A 839 13.99 19.68 -15.55
CA THR A 839 14.90 18.62 -15.09
C THR A 839 14.24 17.73 -14.03
N ALA A 840 13.55 18.33 -13.05
CA ALA A 840 12.83 17.59 -12.01
C ALA A 840 11.68 16.74 -12.58
N LEU A 841 10.97 17.26 -13.60
CA LEU A 841 9.91 16.54 -14.31
C LEU A 841 10.45 15.33 -15.09
N PHE A 842 11.58 15.48 -15.80
CA PHE A 842 12.18 14.34 -16.49
C PHE A 842 12.83 13.34 -15.53
N ALA A 843 13.38 13.79 -14.41
CA ALA A 843 13.82 12.90 -13.33
C ALA A 843 12.66 12.16 -12.65
N ALA A 844 11.44 12.72 -12.70
CA ALA A 844 10.23 12.05 -12.26
C ALA A 844 9.80 10.93 -13.20
N ILE A 845 9.97 11.13 -14.51
CA ILE A 845 9.68 10.14 -15.56
C ILE A 845 10.76 9.06 -15.62
N HIS A 846 12.02 9.41 -15.44
CA HIS A 846 13.14 8.47 -15.51
C HIS A 846 13.21 7.62 -14.25
N GLN A 847 12.69 6.39 -14.32
CA GLN A 847 12.71 5.38 -13.25
C GLN A 847 13.10 4.01 -13.82
N GLU A 848 13.81 3.20 -13.02
CA GLU A 848 14.26 1.87 -13.40
C GLU A 848 13.09 0.95 -13.76
N ALA A 849 13.14 0.31 -14.94
CA ALA A 849 12.03 -0.48 -15.45
C ALA A 849 11.65 -1.64 -14.51
N ASN A 850 12.65 -2.30 -13.89
CA ASN A 850 12.42 -3.41 -12.95
C ASN A 850 11.68 -2.96 -11.68
N ASP A 851 11.97 -1.77 -11.17
CA ASP A 851 11.28 -1.19 -10.02
C ASP A 851 9.82 -0.87 -10.36
N VAL A 852 9.57 -0.39 -11.59
CA VAL A 852 8.20 -0.10 -12.05
C VAL A 852 7.40 -1.38 -12.26
N CYS A 853 8.02 -2.41 -12.85
CA CYS A 853 7.37 -3.72 -13.05
C CYS A 853 6.99 -4.42 -11.74
N SER A 854 7.77 -4.20 -10.67
CA SER A 854 7.56 -4.83 -9.37
C SER A 854 6.67 -4.01 -8.42
N ALA A 855 6.41 -2.74 -8.73
CA ALA A 855 5.60 -1.87 -7.91
C ALA A 855 4.09 -2.10 -8.10
N GLU A 856 3.32 -1.90 -7.03
CA GLU A 856 1.85 -1.88 -7.09
C GLU A 856 1.33 -0.71 -7.96
N PRO A 857 0.19 -0.86 -8.66
CA PRO A 857 -0.39 0.20 -9.49
C PRO A 857 -0.68 1.50 -8.72
N ASP A 858 -1.09 1.37 -7.46
CA ASP A 858 -1.42 2.49 -6.57
C ASP A 858 -0.19 3.02 -5.81
N SER A 859 1.02 2.55 -6.14
CA SER A 859 2.25 3.03 -5.52
C SER A 859 2.54 4.49 -5.91
N PRO A 860 3.17 5.30 -5.01
CA PRO A 860 3.65 6.63 -5.34
C PRO A 860 4.61 6.66 -6.53
N LEU A 861 5.32 5.57 -6.79
CA LEU A 861 6.17 5.43 -7.98
C LEU A 861 5.34 5.47 -9.27
N VAL A 862 4.38 4.55 -9.40
CA VAL A 862 3.54 4.42 -10.61
C VAL A 862 2.62 5.63 -10.76
N LEU A 863 2.03 6.12 -9.67
CA LEU A 863 1.19 7.33 -9.68
C LEU A 863 1.99 8.57 -10.08
N ALA A 864 3.21 8.77 -9.55
CA ALA A 864 4.04 9.91 -9.95
C ALA A 864 4.46 9.83 -11.42
N LEU A 865 4.75 8.63 -11.94
CA LEU A 865 5.04 8.41 -13.36
C LEU A 865 3.84 8.80 -14.23
N LEU A 866 2.65 8.29 -13.91
CA LEU A 866 1.40 8.62 -14.60
C LEU A 866 1.14 10.12 -14.61
N ARG A 867 1.26 10.78 -13.46
CA ARG A 867 1.07 12.23 -13.35
C ARG A 867 2.12 13.00 -14.14
N SER A 868 3.38 12.58 -14.13
CA SER A 868 4.46 13.25 -14.87
C SER A 868 4.23 13.18 -16.38
N ILE A 869 3.87 11.99 -16.91
CA ILE A 869 3.56 11.79 -18.33
C ILE A 869 2.33 12.61 -18.74
N HIS A 870 1.31 12.66 -17.88
CA HIS A 870 0.12 13.48 -18.10
C HIS A 870 0.45 14.98 -18.13
N VAL A 871 1.28 15.47 -17.20
CA VAL A 871 1.74 16.87 -17.19
C VAL A 871 2.47 17.21 -18.50
N VAL A 872 3.42 16.39 -18.95
CA VAL A 872 4.11 16.62 -20.24
C VAL A 872 3.12 16.68 -21.40
N THR A 873 2.18 15.72 -21.45
CA THR A 873 1.15 15.65 -22.48
C THR A 873 0.30 16.92 -22.50
N LYS A 874 -0.17 17.37 -21.33
CA LYS A 874 -1.01 18.57 -21.19
C LYS A 874 -0.27 19.87 -21.49
N VAL A 875 1.00 19.96 -21.13
CA VAL A 875 1.84 21.13 -21.46
C VAL A 875 2.00 21.24 -22.98
N LEU A 876 2.24 20.13 -23.69
CA LEU A 876 2.31 20.12 -25.15
C LEU A 876 0.98 20.53 -25.80
N ASP A 877 -0.16 20.08 -25.25
CA ASP A 877 -1.49 20.42 -25.77
C ASP A 877 -1.84 21.90 -25.57
N LEU A 878 -1.57 22.45 -24.38
CA LEU A 878 -1.94 23.82 -24.01
C LEU A 878 -0.88 24.88 -24.40
N GLN A 879 0.31 24.44 -24.87
CA GLN A 879 1.41 25.31 -25.25
C GLN A 879 1.03 26.37 -26.31
N PRO A 880 0.33 26.04 -27.42
CA PRO A 880 -0.03 27.04 -28.44
C PRO A 880 -0.88 28.16 -27.85
N THR A 881 -1.93 27.81 -27.10
CA THR A 881 -2.81 28.76 -26.40
C THR A 881 -2.01 29.68 -25.46
N TYR A 882 -1.04 29.12 -24.73
CA TYR A 882 -0.19 29.91 -23.84
C TYR A 882 0.75 30.87 -24.58
N LEU A 883 1.48 30.39 -25.60
CA LEU A 883 2.50 31.19 -26.29
C LEU A 883 1.89 32.27 -27.18
N ASP A 884 0.79 31.98 -27.85
CA ASP A 884 0.21 32.86 -28.88
C ASP A 884 -0.81 33.85 -28.32
N ILE A 885 -1.50 33.50 -27.22
CA ILE A 885 -2.58 34.33 -26.67
C ILE A 885 -2.21 34.89 -25.28
N ILE A 886 -1.87 34.01 -24.33
CA ILE A 886 -1.78 34.37 -22.91
C ILE A 886 -0.50 35.14 -22.60
N LYS A 887 0.65 34.66 -23.07
CA LYS A 887 1.96 35.29 -22.83
C LYS A 887 2.03 36.73 -23.40
N PRO A 888 1.52 37.04 -24.61
CA PRO A 888 1.38 38.41 -25.08
C PRO A 888 0.45 39.26 -24.20
N LEU A 889 -0.68 38.72 -23.76
CA LEU A 889 -1.63 39.42 -22.89
C LEU A 889 -0.99 39.84 -21.56
N ILE A 890 -0.25 38.94 -20.90
CA ILE A 890 0.49 39.24 -19.66
C ILE A 890 1.51 40.36 -19.89
N LYS A 891 2.24 40.33 -21.00
CA LYS A 891 3.24 41.37 -21.33
C LYS A 891 2.62 42.75 -21.58
N SER A 892 1.40 42.80 -22.12
CA SER A 892 0.69 44.05 -22.40
C SER A 892 0.23 44.77 -21.13
N HIS A 893 0.02 44.04 -20.03
CA HIS A 893 -0.44 44.57 -18.75
C HIS A 893 0.74 44.87 -17.81
N SER A 894 1.11 46.15 -17.68
CA SER A 894 2.22 46.57 -16.80
C SER A 894 2.01 46.22 -15.33
N THR A 895 0.77 46.18 -14.87
CA THR A 895 0.38 45.87 -13.48
C THR A 895 0.59 44.39 -13.15
N TYR A 896 0.55 43.51 -14.16
CA TYR A 896 0.72 42.05 -14.03
C TYR A 896 2.14 41.58 -14.35
N ARG A 897 3.14 42.47 -14.31
CA ARG A 897 4.53 42.10 -14.57
C ARG A 897 5.10 41.26 -13.41
N ARG A 898 5.24 39.96 -13.67
CA ARG A 898 5.82 38.96 -12.78
C ARG A 898 7.36 38.94 -12.87
N SER A 899 8.00 38.40 -11.84
CA SER A 899 9.43 38.07 -11.92
C SER A 899 9.64 36.99 -12.99
N PRO A 900 10.57 37.17 -13.93
CA PRO A 900 10.82 36.20 -14.99
C PRO A 900 11.42 34.93 -14.40
N VAL A 901 10.73 33.83 -14.62
CA VAL A 901 11.11 32.47 -14.24
C VAL A 901 11.56 31.61 -15.44
N PRO A 902 10.99 31.76 -16.65
CA PRO A 902 11.39 30.96 -17.80
C PRO A 902 12.87 31.08 -18.15
N ASN A 903 13.45 29.99 -18.61
CA ASN A 903 14.73 30.02 -19.30
C ASN A 903 14.54 30.71 -20.65
N ALA A 904 15.27 31.81 -20.88
CA ALA A 904 15.21 32.55 -22.13
C ALA A 904 15.62 31.70 -23.37
N ALA A 905 16.30 30.58 -23.15
CA ALA A 905 16.67 29.63 -24.20
C ALA A 905 15.49 28.79 -24.73
N PHE A 906 14.42 28.61 -23.96
CA PHE A 906 13.28 27.80 -24.38
C PHE A 906 12.27 28.65 -25.16
N THR A 907 12.16 28.35 -26.46
CA THR A 907 11.15 28.94 -27.35
C THR A 907 9.88 28.11 -27.35
N ALA A 908 10.01 26.80 -27.16
CA ALA A 908 8.96 25.82 -26.99
C ALA A 908 9.39 24.78 -25.94
N PHE A 909 8.44 24.03 -25.38
CA PHE A 909 8.69 23.01 -24.36
C PHE A 909 9.52 21.85 -24.92
N GLU A 910 9.40 21.57 -26.22
CA GLU A 910 10.22 20.60 -26.92
C GLU A 910 11.72 20.90 -26.87
N ASP A 911 12.13 22.17 -26.69
CA ASP A 911 13.54 22.53 -26.50
C ASP A 911 14.10 21.91 -25.21
N GLY A 912 13.28 21.75 -24.17
CA GLY A 912 13.63 21.03 -22.93
C GLY A 912 13.61 19.51 -23.10
N ILE A 913 12.71 18.96 -23.93
CA ILE A 913 12.72 17.51 -24.24
C ILE A 913 14.01 17.13 -24.97
N LEU A 914 14.51 18.00 -25.86
CA LEU A 914 15.74 17.78 -26.61
C LEU A 914 16.99 17.64 -25.73
N SER A 915 16.98 18.16 -24.49
CA SER A 915 18.06 17.94 -23.52
C SER A 915 17.90 16.67 -22.69
N HIS A 916 16.77 15.98 -22.78
CA HIS A 916 16.42 14.78 -22.01
C HIS A 916 15.85 13.66 -22.89
N LEU A 917 16.60 13.23 -23.91
CA LEU A 917 16.14 12.23 -24.88
C LEU A 917 15.88 10.83 -24.30
N ASN A 918 16.37 10.54 -23.09
CA ASN A 918 16.13 9.27 -22.38
C ASN A 918 14.63 9.00 -22.12
N ILE A 919 13.78 10.03 -22.15
CA ILE A 919 12.32 9.84 -22.05
C ILE A 919 11.78 8.87 -23.11
N ILE A 920 12.34 8.87 -24.32
CA ILE A 920 11.81 8.07 -25.43
C ILE A 920 11.98 6.55 -25.15
N PRO A 921 13.18 6.04 -24.85
CA PRO A 921 13.34 4.63 -24.46
C PRO A 921 12.60 4.29 -23.16
N ASP A 922 12.55 5.19 -22.17
CA ASP A 922 11.82 4.94 -20.92
C ASP A 922 10.32 4.67 -21.17
N LEU A 923 9.66 5.51 -21.98
CA LEU A 923 8.26 5.31 -22.37
C LEU A 923 8.05 3.99 -23.14
N GLY A 924 9.04 3.59 -23.95
CA GLY A 924 9.02 2.31 -24.66
C GLY A 924 9.10 1.12 -23.70
N ARG A 925 10.01 1.17 -22.71
CA ARG A 925 10.14 0.13 -21.68
C ARG A 925 8.89 0.04 -20.79
N TYR A 926 8.26 1.17 -20.46
CA TYR A 926 7.03 1.19 -19.66
C TYR A 926 5.83 0.54 -20.35
N CYS A 927 5.87 0.38 -21.68
CA CYS A 927 4.87 -0.41 -22.39
C CYS A 927 4.86 -1.89 -21.97
N GLY A 928 5.96 -2.40 -21.38
CA GLY A 928 6.09 -3.76 -20.86
C GLY A 928 5.95 -3.88 -19.35
N ALA A 929 5.65 -2.79 -18.63
CA ALA A 929 5.67 -2.77 -17.17
C ALA A 929 4.47 -3.46 -16.50
N GLY A 930 3.46 -3.90 -17.28
CA GLY A 930 2.26 -4.57 -16.76
C GLY A 930 1.20 -3.64 -16.17
N HIS A 931 1.40 -2.32 -16.21
CA HIS A 931 0.46 -1.30 -15.72
C HIS A 931 -0.33 -0.67 -16.88
N PRO A 932 -1.63 -0.96 -17.05
CA PRO A 932 -2.35 -0.61 -18.28
C PRO A 932 -2.50 0.91 -18.49
N ASP A 933 -2.78 1.67 -17.44
CA ASP A 933 -2.89 3.12 -17.54
C ASP A 933 -1.55 3.77 -17.91
N LEU A 934 -0.44 3.19 -17.44
CA LEU A 934 0.90 3.67 -17.74
C LEU A 934 1.25 3.40 -19.20
N VAL A 935 0.92 2.21 -19.71
CA VAL A 935 1.09 1.84 -21.13
C VAL A 935 0.34 2.83 -22.02
N ILE A 936 -0.94 3.09 -21.74
CA ILE A 936 -1.76 4.02 -22.52
C ILE A 936 -1.21 5.44 -22.48
N ALA A 937 -0.83 5.92 -21.29
CA ALA A 937 -0.25 7.25 -21.13
C ALA A 937 1.07 7.38 -21.92
N SER A 938 1.90 6.34 -21.89
CA SER A 938 3.20 6.31 -22.55
C SER A 938 3.07 6.32 -24.08
N LEU A 939 2.17 5.49 -24.62
CA LEU A 939 1.88 5.44 -26.06
C LEU A 939 1.32 6.78 -26.58
N LYS A 940 0.39 7.41 -25.84
CA LYS A 940 -0.15 8.73 -26.22
C LYS A 940 0.93 9.82 -26.25
N LEU A 941 1.86 9.80 -25.30
CA LEU A 941 2.96 10.74 -25.29
C LEU A 941 3.93 10.46 -26.46
N LEU A 942 4.28 9.19 -26.69
CA LEU A 942 5.11 8.80 -27.84
C LEU A 942 4.50 9.23 -29.18
N GLU A 943 3.18 9.10 -29.36
CA GLU A 943 2.46 9.59 -30.53
C GLU A 943 2.71 11.10 -30.73
N LYS A 944 2.51 11.92 -29.69
CA LYS A 944 2.73 13.37 -29.75
C LYS A 944 4.19 13.74 -30.03
N LEU A 945 5.13 13.06 -29.37
CA LEU A 945 6.56 13.29 -29.58
C LEU A 945 6.97 12.94 -31.02
N SER A 946 6.43 11.85 -31.57
CA SER A 946 6.69 11.43 -32.95
C SER A 946 6.08 12.38 -33.99
N ALA A 947 4.98 13.06 -33.67
CA ALA A 947 4.35 14.04 -34.52
C ALA A 947 5.01 15.43 -34.47
N SER A 948 5.85 15.71 -33.45
CA SER A 948 6.46 17.04 -33.28
C SER A 948 7.53 17.31 -34.36
N PRO A 949 7.41 18.40 -35.13
CA PRO A 949 8.41 18.74 -36.15
C PRO A 949 9.77 19.06 -35.52
N ARG A 950 9.82 19.54 -34.28
CA ARG A 950 11.07 19.90 -33.58
C ARG A 950 11.93 18.69 -33.22
N LEU A 951 11.31 17.53 -33.00
CA LEU A 951 11.98 16.28 -32.67
C LEU A 951 12.32 15.45 -33.93
N THR A 952 11.51 15.57 -34.98
CA THR A 952 11.64 14.80 -36.22
C THR A 952 12.43 15.48 -37.34
N SER A 953 12.62 16.81 -37.29
CA SER A 953 13.37 17.52 -38.32
C SER A 953 14.89 17.34 -38.17
N GLY A 954 15.53 16.91 -39.26
CA GLY A 954 16.99 17.05 -39.43
C GLY A 954 17.35 18.54 -39.55
N PRO A 955 18.52 18.98 -39.07
CA PRO A 955 18.84 20.40 -38.98
C PRO A 955 18.89 21.06 -40.37
N THR A 956 18.23 22.20 -40.51
CA THR A 956 18.40 23.08 -41.67
C THR A 956 19.77 23.74 -41.64
N SER A 957 20.67 23.26 -42.50
CA SER A 957 21.85 23.95 -43.06
C SER A 957 22.90 24.50 -42.06
N GLY A 958 23.95 23.69 -41.82
CA GLY A 958 25.27 24.17 -41.39
C GLY A 958 26.32 23.08 -41.59
N LEU A 959 27.28 23.33 -42.49
CA LEU A 959 28.32 22.38 -42.94
C LEU A 959 28.99 21.59 -41.80
N SER A 960 28.64 20.32 -41.62
CA SER A 960 29.53 19.31 -41.03
C SER A 960 29.17 17.93 -41.58
N ARG A 961 30.14 17.25 -42.18
CA ARG A 961 30.00 15.87 -42.68
C ARG A 961 30.03 14.90 -41.49
N GLY A 962 28.87 14.53 -40.98
CA GLY A 962 28.65 13.41 -40.07
C GLY A 962 27.25 12.87 -40.31
N VAL A 963 27.08 11.56 -40.36
CA VAL A 963 25.85 10.86 -40.79
C VAL A 963 24.61 11.40 -40.07
N ASP A 964 23.75 12.04 -40.85
CA ASP A 964 22.53 12.75 -40.44
C ASP A 964 21.46 11.77 -39.93
N ARG A 965 21.22 11.72 -38.62
CA ARG A 965 20.18 10.87 -38.00
C ARG A 965 19.11 11.70 -37.28
N ASN A 966 17.86 11.26 -37.36
CA ASN A 966 16.75 11.75 -36.55
C ASN A 966 17.11 11.56 -35.07
N LYS A 967 17.06 12.61 -34.26
CA LYS A 967 17.50 12.58 -32.86
C LYS A 967 16.66 11.63 -31.99
N ALA A 968 15.37 11.51 -32.28
CA ALA A 968 14.49 10.57 -31.59
C ALA A 968 14.83 9.11 -31.92
N LEU A 969 15.19 8.82 -33.18
CA LEU A 969 15.65 7.48 -33.58
C LEU A 969 17.03 7.18 -32.98
N ALA A 970 17.95 8.14 -32.99
CA ALA A 970 19.27 7.99 -32.39
C ALA A 970 19.20 7.70 -30.88
N ALA A 971 18.18 8.22 -30.18
CA ALA A 971 17.95 7.93 -28.77
C ALA A 971 17.39 6.53 -28.49
N LEU A 972 16.85 5.85 -29.51
CA LEU A 972 16.29 4.49 -29.42
C LEU A 972 17.25 3.41 -29.94
N ASP A 973 18.35 3.77 -30.60
CA ASP A 973 19.22 2.82 -31.33
C ASP A 973 19.70 1.65 -30.44
N ASP A 974 20.01 1.91 -29.16
CA ASP A 974 20.50 0.89 -28.21
C ASP A 974 19.37 0.01 -27.62
N ASP A 975 18.14 0.51 -27.57
CA ASP A 975 17.00 -0.11 -26.86
C ASP A 975 15.90 -0.65 -27.81
N ALA A 976 16.02 -0.39 -29.11
CA ALA A 976 14.97 -0.65 -30.09
C ALA A 976 14.56 -2.13 -30.16
N GLU A 977 15.52 -3.06 -30.05
CA GLU A 977 15.25 -4.49 -30.13
C GLU A 977 14.45 -4.98 -28.89
N GLU A 978 14.81 -4.50 -27.70
CA GLU A 978 14.13 -4.83 -26.45
C GLU A 978 12.70 -4.28 -26.45
N ILE A 979 12.52 -3.00 -26.79
CA ILE A 979 11.21 -2.35 -26.87
C ILE A 979 10.32 -3.02 -27.93
N SER A 980 10.90 -3.40 -29.08
CA SER A 980 10.15 -4.13 -30.10
C SER A 980 9.66 -5.49 -29.60
N LYS A 981 10.47 -6.23 -28.83
CA LYS A 981 10.06 -7.51 -28.23
C LYS A 981 8.95 -7.32 -27.20
N ILE A 982 9.04 -6.28 -26.38
CA ILE A 982 8.01 -5.89 -25.42
C ILE A 982 6.67 -5.66 -26.14
N LEU A 983 6.66 -4.82 -27.18
CA LEU A 983 5.44 -4.50 -27.93
C LEU A 983 4.87 -5.72 -28.65
N LEU A 984 5.71 -6.57 -29.25
CA LEU A 984 5.27 -7.82 -29.88
C LEU A 984 4.60 -8.75 -28.86
N ARG A 985 5.20 -8.90 -27.68
CA ARG A 985 4.63 -9.70 -26.59
C ARG A 985 3.24 -9.20 -26.18
N GLU A 986 3.06 -7.89 -26.05
CA GLU A 986 1.77 -7.29 -25.72
C GLU A 986 0.73 -7.44 -26.84
N MET A 987 1.16 -7.48 -28.11
CA MET A 987 0.30 -7.73 -29.26
C MET A 987 -0.12 -9.21 -29.42
N ASP A 988 0.70 -10.14 -28.93
CA ASP A 988 0.47 -11.59 -29.00
C ASP A 988 -0.40 -12.14 -27.85
N VAL A 989 -0.75 -11.31 -26.86
CA VAL A 989 -1.65 -11.71 -25.77
C VAL A 989 -3.04 -12.04 -26.30
N ASN A 990 -3.57 -13.23 -25.95
CA ASN A 990 -4.92 -13.64 -26.32
C ASN A 990 -5.98 -12.68 -25.80
N ILE A 991 -6.88 -12.26 -26.68
CA ILE A 991 -8.01 -11.39 -26.34
C ILE A 991 -9.09 -12.24 -25.66
N ASP A 992 -9.43 -11.91 -24.43
CA ASP A 992 -10.55 -12.54 -23.72
C ASP A 992 -11.89 -12.03 -24.28
N ILE A 993 -12.55 -12.87 -25.06
CA ILE A 993 -13.81 -12.57 -25.74
C ILE A 993 -14.95 -12.31 -24.73
N ASN A 994 -14.84 -12.85 -23.51
CA ASN A 994 -15.88 -12.70 -22.48
C ASN A 994 -15.89 -11.30 -21.84
N ARG A 995 -14.79 -10.53 -21.96
CA ARG A 995 -14.62 -9.24 -21.26
C ARG A 995 -15.15 -8.02 -22.03
N GLY A 996 -15.59 -8.18 -23.28
CA GLY A 996 -16.14 -7.09 -24.10
C GLY A 996 -15.12 -5.97 -24.45
N PRO A 997 -15.55 -4.93 -25.20
CA PRO A 997 -14.66 -3.87 -25.71
C PRO A 997 -14.29 -2.78 -24.69
N THR A 998 -14.86 -2.79 -23.49
CA THR A 998 -14.63 -1.75 -22.47
C THR A 998 -14.31 -2.39 -21.13
N VAL A 999 -13.03 -2.47 -20.78
CA VAL A 999 -12.63 -2.65 -19.39
C VAL A 999 -11.99 -1.36 -18.89
N ARG A 1000 -12.82 -0.51 -18.30
CA ARG A 1000 -12.43 0.36 -17.18
C ARG A 1000 -12.88 -0.35 -15.91
N ASN A 1001 -12.05 -0.24 -14.87
CA ASN A 1001 -12.23 -0.64 -13.45
C ASN A 1001 -11.61 -2.00 -13.09
N ILE A 1002 -10.53 -2.03 -12.31
CA ILE A 1002 -10.42 -1.81 -10.84
C ILE A 1002 -11.12 -2.94 -10.07
N SER A 1003 -10.36 -4.01 -9.80
CA SER A 1003 -10.38 -4.71 -8.52
C SER A 1003 -8.97 -5.29 -8.27
N SER A 1004 -8.35 -4.81 -7.20
CA SER A 1004 -6.95 -5.02 -6.81
C SER A 1004 -6.71 -6.40 -6.19
N SER A 1005 -6.85 -7.48 -6.97
CA SER A 1005 -6.63 -8.84 -6.44
C SER A 1005 -5.82 -9.82 -7.30
N SER A 1006 -5.35 -9.44 -8.49
CA SER A 1006 -4.49 -10.31 -9.29
C SER A 1006 -3.31 -9.55 -9.89
N GLY A 1007 -2.15 -9.66 -9.24
CA GLY A 1007 -0.89 -9.36 -9.89
C GLY A 1007 -0.74 -10.24 -11.14
N SER A 1008 -0.47 -9.60 -12.28
CA SER A 1008 -0.37 -10.16 -13.64
C SER A 1008 -1.68 -10.42 -14.41
N LEU A 1009 -2.48 -9.38 -14.66
CA LEU A 1009 -3.41 -9.37 -15.80
C LEU A 1009 -3.18 -8.11 -16.66
N THR A 1010 -2.53 -8.30 -17.80
CA THR A 1010 -2.27 -7.28 -18.82
C THR A 1010 -3.57 -6.88 -19.53
N SER A 1011 -4.16 -5.76 -19.13
CA SER A 1011 -5.26 -5.09 -19.86
C SER A 1011 -4.76 -4.34 -21.12
N SER A 1012 -3.44 -4.31 -21.34
CA SER A 1012 -2.77 -3.84 -22.54
C SER A 1012 -3.21 -4.57 -23.82
N SER A 1013 -3.74 -5.79 -23.72
CA SER A 1013 -4.28 -6.59 -24.84
C SER A 1013 -5.39 -5.90 -25.65
N LEU A 1014 -6.24 -5.08 -25.01
CA LEU A 1014 -7.33 -4.35 -25.69
C LEU A 1014 -6.82 -3.16 -26.52
N VAL A 1015 -5.78 -2.47 -26.05
CA VAL A 1015 -5.19 -1.30 -26.72
C VAL A 1015 -4.47 -1.73 -27.99
N PHE A 1016 -3.72 -2.83 -27.92
CA PHE A 1016 -3.05 -3.41 -29.07
C PHE A 1016 -4.01 -4.14 -30.02
N GLY A 1017 -5.13 -4.65 -29.53
CA GLY A 1017 -6.23 -5.15 -30.37
C GLY A 1017 -6.83 -4.08 -31.28
N HIS A 1018 -6.96 -2.84 -30.80
CA HIS A 1018 -7.42 -1.69 -31.61
C HIS A 1018 -6.38 -1.27 -32.66
N LEU A 1019 -5.08 -1.29 -32.32
CA LEU A 1019 -3.99 -1.07 -33.26
C LEU A 1019 -3.95 -2.16 -34.34
N ARG A 1020 -4.15 -3.43 -33.98
CA ARG A 1020 -4.21 -4.55 -34.91
C ARG A 1020 -5.42 -4.47 -35.84
N ALA A 1021 -6.56 -3.99 -35.37
CA ALA A 1021 -7.75 -3.74 -36.19
C ALA A 1021 -7.66 -2.48 -37.08
N SER A 1022 -6.72 -1.57 -36.78
CA SER A 1022 -6.46 -0.37 -37.60
C SER A 1022 -5.31 -0.58 -38.60
N LEU A 1023 -4.46 -1.59 -38.38
CA LEU A 1023 -3.34 -1.99 -39.24
C LEU A 1023 -3.70 -3.13 -40.21
N LEU A 1024 -4.75 -3.91 -39.92
CA LEU A 1024 -5.45 -4.81 -40.86
C LEU A 1024 -6.54 -4.05 -41.59
#